data_AF-A0A832WC46-F1
#
_entry.id   AF-A0A832WC46-F1
#
_cell.length_a   1.000
_cell.length_b   1.000
_cell.length_c   1.000
_cell.angle_alpha   90.00
_cell.angle_beta   90.00
_cell.angle_gamma   90.00
#
_symmetry.space_group_name_H-M   'P 1'
#
loop_
_entity.id
_entity.type
_entity.pdbx_description
1 polymer ?
#
loop_
_entity_poly.entity_id
_entity_poly.type
_entity_poly.pdbx_seq_one_letter_code
_entity_poly.pdbx_strand_id
1 'polypeptide(L)'
;MKREKTNTRQRKTLMGKKAQLTIFLILGVLLVATAALIYYFVGQREQVTETQIELVAEEVPNQVRPVKQFVEECMTQVSKEAIEKLGRHSGWIDPWDRTYAKKNFDNNILRPYEGDGVQFDDRESSFIPYYWYLKSRTDCIDCRMTNENMPRQEDVERQINTYVNKNLEECLDQFSGFGAQGFRVVPTGPIQTETVLTQNDVAIKTTYPLDVTLSGTTTNVKEFMIRQPVRLLKIMTQARNIAYGENLMTYLEYSLMNLVSVYSGPNTKQLPPFDLNEQSFVKRIWIKTAAKKEVQKILNTYTPMLRLNKTNNPQYQGASLIERSAYNSMNLNIPVEADDMEAKFYYFGWPIYFDITPNQGEILTAYDSERQNLLLAAPVIMQKYKFYYDVSWPVIVEIRNDNDFFGEGYSYMFALEGNVKDNKNLRDFLLGIGTIGPYTPVYEFTVDEQGQYDERGSPPEVMNSLTTSTLFCSEKQKLGADLYLNVTSEDPDTMIERARISFGCGMHAACDLGETETDIKTNSSLFEAKLPICMNGGYISIEVDGHMTKYIPKMTSMPNITINETISLKKYYHVNTTFKKLSFTRNVLYIDPADEWRGNYTTVLEPGSKSDLDPTDMLILRISRVQGEGELFPEQTQIIILDPESGIFRTELNLAPGEYTFEGNLFDKKETTIAPHWRCYSKGTDGKCNSEAWVPEEPLVMDMSISGGIEIPEEFGAWRVEESKLKNAKMLEMTLIQLPIPNLIEDLEESSQIVNLTSKYIDRMTPRLS
;
A
#
# COMPACT_ATOMS: atom_id res chain seq x y z
N MET A 1 24.90 57.70 87.18
CA MET A 1 23.78 58.44 87.78
C MET A 1 22.75 58.73 86.67
N LYS A 2 21.53 58.18 86.82
CA LYS A 2 20.27 58.39 86.06
C LYS A 2 20.31 58.54 84.51
N ARG A 3 19.65 57.60 83.80
CA ARG A 3 18.77 57.81 82.62
C ARG A 3 18.05 56.49 82.29
N GLU A 4 16.79 56.39 82.71
CA GLU A 4 15.60 56.31 81.85
C GLU A 4 15.49 55.02 81.00
N LYS A 5 14.63 54.09 81.48
CA LYS A 5 14.14 52.92 80.73
C LYS A 5 12.75 53.25 80.19
N THR A 6 12.60 53.31 78.88
CA THR A 6 11.31 53.39 78.17
C THR A 6 10.92 51.98 77.73
N ASN A 7 9.73 51.53 78.14
CA ASN A 7 9.24 50.17 77.97
C ASN A 7 8.10 50.17 76.93
N THR A 8 8.36 49.61 75.75
CA THR A 8 7.42 49.58 74.61
C THR A 8 6.44 48.41 74.76
N ARG A 9 5.16 48.70 75.00
CA ARG A 9 4.07 47.70 75.10
C ARG A 9 3.44 47.42 73.73
N GLN A 10 3.47 46.16 73.33
CA GLN A 10 2.75 45.59 72.19
C GLN A 10 1.22 45.75 72.32
N ARG A 11 0.54 46.11 71.22
CA ARG A 11 -0.90 45.92 71.03
C ARG A 11 -1.12 44.99 69.84
N LYS A 12 -1.49 43.73 70.12
CA LYS A 12 -2.09 42.79 69.16
C LYS A 12 -3.52 43.23 68.89
N THR A 13 -3.86 43.53 67.64
CA THR A 13 -5.24 43.66 67.15
C THR A 13 -5.69 42.33 66.55
N LEU A 14 -6.68 41.69 67.16
CA LEU A 14 -7.35 40.49 66.66
C LEU A 14 -8.17 40.84 65.40
N MET A 15 -7.81 40.29 64.23
CA MET A 15 -8.71 40.23 63.07
C MET A 15 -9.78 39.15 63.29
N GLY A 16 -11.05 39.56 63.26
CA GLY A 16 -12.20 38.67 63.39
C GLY A 16 -12.39 37.78 62.16
N LYS A 17 -12.45 36.45 62.36
CA LYS A 17 -12.61 35.39 61.35
C LYS A 17 -13.90 35.46 60.48
N LYS A 18 -14.72 36.51 60.61
CA LYS A 18 -15.94 36.70 59.80
C LYS A 18 -15.77 37.67 58.62
N ALA A 19 -14.69 38.46 58.57
CA ALA A 19 -14.41 39.37 57.45
C ALA A 19 -13.64 38.70 56.29
N GLN A 20 -12.97 37.57 56.54
CA GLN A 20 -12.25 36.83 55.50
C GLN A 20 -13.19 36.07 54.55
N LEU A 21 -14.32 35.54 55.06
CA LEU A 21 -15.27 34.80 54.24
C LEU A 21 -15.89 35.67 53.14
N THR A 22 -16.19 36.94 53.45
CA THR A 22 -16.76 37.90 52.50
C THR A 22 -15.77 38.25 51.38
N ILE A 23 -14.48 38.34 51.69
CA ILE A 23 -13.43 38.62 50.70
C ILE A 23 -13.29 37.46 49.70
N PHE A 24 -13.29 36.21 50.19
CA PHE A 24 -13.21 35.05 49.31
C PHE A 24 -14.47 34.88 48.44
N LEU A 25 -15.65 35.23 48.96
CA LEU A 25 -16.89 35.17 48.20
C LEU A 25 -16.93 36.23 47.08
N ILE A 26 -16.46 37.46 47.35
CA ILE A 26 -16.34 38.51 46.34
C ILE A 26 -15.33 38.12 45.27
N LEU A 27 -14.17 37.58 45.67
CA LEU A 27 -13.15 37.09 44.72
C LEU A 27 -13.66 35.94 43.85
N GLY A 28 -14.43 35.02 44.42
CA GLY A 28 -15.03 33.91 43.67
C GLY A 28 -16.02 34.39 42.61
N VAL A 29 -16.91 35.32 42.96
CA VAL A 29 -17.87 35.91 41.99
C VAL A 29 -17.13 36.70 40.91
N LEU A 30 -16.08 37.45 41.27
CA LEU A 30 -15.28 38.21 40.31
C LEU A 30 -14.58 37.29 39.30
N LEU A 31 -14.06 36.14 39.77
CA LEU A 31 -13.36 35.16 38.95
C LEU A 31 -14.33 34.43 38.00
N VAL A 32 -15.53 34.08 38.47
CA VAL A 32 -16.58 33.49 37.62
C VAL A 32 -17.08 34.51 36.58
N ALA A 33 -17.28 35.76 36.97
CA ALA A 33 -17.71 36.81 36.04
C ALA A 33 -16.65 37.11 34.96
N THR A 34 -15.36 37.11 35.32
CA THR A 34 -14.27 37.27 34.34
C THR A 34 -14.12 36.06 33.43
N ALA A 35 -14.23 34.83 33.95
CA ALA A 35 -14.23 33.63 33.13
C ALA A 35 -15.43 33.59 32.16
N ALA A 36 -16.62 34.00 32.61
CA ALA A 36 -17.80 34.13 31.76
C ALA A 36 -17.65 35.21 30.69
N LEU A 37 -17.02 36.34 31.03
CA LEU A 37 -16.70 37.40 30.06
C LEU A 37 -15.70 36.90 29.02
N ILE A 38 -14.63 36.23 29.44
CA ILE A 38 -13.63 35.66 28.54
C ILE A 38 -14.29 34.62 27.63
N TYR A 39 -15.13 33.73 28.17
CA TYR A 39 -15.89 32.77 27.37
C TYR A 39 -16.82 33.46 26.36
N TYR A 40 -17.50 34.53 26.76
CA TYR A 40 -18.36 35.32 25.87
C TYR A 40 -17.57 36.02 24.74
N PHE A 41 -16.40 36.59 25.04
CA PHE A 41 -15.57 37.28 24.04
C PHE A 41 -14.73 36.34 23.18
N VAL A 42 -14.31 35.19 23.72
CA VAL A 42 -13.62 34.14 22.94
C VAL A 42 -14.62 33.39 22.06
N GLY A 43 -15.84 33.15 22.54
CA GLY A 43 -16.92 32.55 21.74
C GLY A 43 -17.38 33.42 20.56
N GLN A 44 -17.08 34.73 20.55
CA GLN A 44 -17.30 35.59 19.38
C GLN A 44 -16.11 35.63 18.39
N ARG A 45 -14.94 35.09 18.75
CA ARG A 45 -13.75 35.09 17.88
C ARG A 45 -13.62 33.86 16.98
N GLU A 46 -14.56 32.92 17.06
CA GLU A 46 -14.56 31.70 16.23
C GLU A 46 -15.50 31.77 15.01
N GLN A 47 -15.97 32.97 14.63
CA GLN A 47 -16.41 33.23 13.26
C GLN A 47 -15.26 33.89 12.52
N VAL A 48 -14.28 33.06 12.15
CA VAL A 48 -13.39 33.37 11.03
C VAL A 48 -14.32 33.71 9.87
N THR A 49 -14.15 34.93 9.39
CA THR A 49 -14.88 35.54 8.29
C THR A 49 -14.84 34.59 7.09
N GLU A 50 -15.90 33.79 6.91
CA GLU A 50 -16.25 33.35 5.56
C GLU A 50 -16.28 34.64 4.74
N THR A 51 -15.51 34.68 3.66
CA THR A 51 -15.66 35.65 2.58
C THR A 51 -17.03 35.40 1.94
N GLN A 52 -18.10 35.67 2.68
CA GLN A 52 -19.45 35.72 2.16
C GLN A 52 -19.46 36.97 1.31
N ILE A 53 -19.24 36.79 0.00
CA ILE A 53 -19.75 37.76 -0.96
C ILE A 53 -21.23 37.90 -0.58
N GLU A 54 -21.63 39.09 -0.17
CA GLU A 54 -23.02 39.42 0.15
C GLU A 54 -23.79 39.39 -1.18
N LEU A 55 -24.09 38.18 -1.60
CA LEU A 55 -24.70 37.81 -2.87
C LEU A 55 -26.21 38.05 -2.73
N VAL A 56 -26.61 39.32 -2.76
CA VAL A 56 -28.02 39.73 -2.69
C VAL A 56 -28.71 39.42 -4.02
N ALA A 57 -29.64 38.47 -4.02
CA ALA A 57 -30.48 38.19 -5.17
C ALA A 57 -31.41 39.39 -5.45
N GLU A 58 -31.52 39.80 -6.71
CA GLU A 58 -32.39 40.92 -7.11
C GLU A 58 -33.87 40.57 -6.85
N GLU A 59 -34.56 41.36 -6.04
CA GLU A 59 -36.01 41.20 -5.82
C GLU A 59 -36.77 41.73 -7.04
N VAL A 60 -37.53 40.84 -7.70
CA VAL A 60 -38.32 41.18 -8.89
C VAL A 60 -39.83 41.15 -8.58
N PRO A 61 -40.64 41.98 -9.28
CA PRO A 61 -42.10 41.92 -9.14
C PRO A 61 -42.66 40.51 -9.42
N ASN A 62 -43.70 40.11 -8.68
CA ASN A 62 -44.33 38.78 -8.81
C ASN A 62 -44.74 38.40 -10.25
N GLN A 63 -45.01 39.40 -11.10
CA GLN A 63 -45.39 39.21 -12.50
C GLN A 63 -44.24 38.69 -13.38
N VAL A 64 -42.99 39.00 -13.04
CA VAL A 64 -41.79 38.67 -13.82
C VAL A 64 -41.07 37.44 -13.27
N ARG A 65 -41.45 36.99 -12.07
CA ARG A 65 -40.90 35.82 -11.39
C ARG A 65 -40.82 34.54 -12.26
N PRO A 66 -41.80 34.21 -13.12
CA PRO A 66 -41.69 33.03 -13.98
C PRO A 66 -40.50 33.06 -14.95
N VAL A 67 -40.18 34.24 -15.52
CA VAL A 67 -39.02 34.39 -16.40
C VAL A 67 -37.73 34.23 -15.60
N LYS A 68 -37.68 34.81 -14.40
CA LYS A 68 -36.52 34.68 -13.50
C LYS A 68 -36.26 33.22 -13.13
N GLN A 69 -37.30 32.51 -12.71
CA GLN A 69 -37.20 31.09 -12.36
C GLN A 69 -36.73 30.24 -13.54
N PHE A 70 -37.24 30.49 -14.75
CA PHE A 70 -36.79 29.78 -15.94
C PHE A 70 -35.30 30.01 -16.25
N VAL A 71 -34.81 31.24 -16.12
CA VAL A 71 -33.37 31.53 -16.28
C VAL A 71 -32.55 30.79 -15.22
N GLU A 72 -32.98 30.81 -13.96
CA GLU A 72 -32.31 30.10 -12.86
C GLU A 72 -32.34 28.57 -13.03
N GLU A 73 -33.43 28.00 -13.56
CA GLU A 73 -33.52 26.57 -13.92
C GLU A 73 -32.54 26.22 -15.04
N CYS A 74 -32.48 27.02 -16.11
CA CYS A 74 -31.49 26.84 -17.17
C CYS A 74 -30.06 26.97 -16.66
N MET A 75 -29.79 27.96 -15.80
CA MET A 75 -28.49 28.09 -15.13
C MET A 75 -28.18 26.83 -14.32
N THR A 76 -29.16 26.28 -13.61
CA THR A 76 -29.00 25.06 -12.81
C THR A 76 -28.64 23.86 -13.70
N GLN A 77 -29.30 23.70 -14.84
CA GLN A 77 -28.99 22.63 -15.77
C GLN A 77 -27.58 22.77 -16.39
N VAL A 78 -27.29 23.95 -16.96
CA VAL A 78 -26.03 24.19 -17.70
C VAL A 78 -24.81 24.13 -16.77
N SER A 79 -24.92 24.67 -15.56
CA SER A 79 -23.81 24.61 -14.60
C SER A 79 -23.62 23.23 -13.98
N LYS A 80 -24.69 22.45 -13.76
CA LYS A 80 -24.56 21.04 -13.36
C LYS A 80 -23.80 20.25 -14.42
N GLU A 81 -24.16 20.41 -15.70
CA GLU A 81 -23.44 19.76 -16.81
C GLU A 81 -21.95 20.15 -16.84
N ALA A 82 -21.63 21.43 -16.62
CA ALA A 82 -20.25 21.91 -16.52
C ALA A 82 -19.47 21.21 -15.39
N ILE A 83 -20.08 21.10 -14.20
CA ILE A 83 -19.46 20.46 -13.03
C ILE A 83 -19.29 18.96 -13.25
N GLU A 84 -20.26 18.29 -13.86
CA GLU A 84 -20.13 16.88 -14.23
C GLU A 84 -19.01 16.65 -15.25
N LYS A 85 -18.82 17.56 -16.22
CA LYS A 85 -17.69 17.52 -17.15
C LYS A 85 -16.36 17.67 -16.43
N LEU A 86 -16.26 18.62 -15.50
CA LEU A 86 -15.07 18.79 -14.64
C LEU A 86 -14.73 17.51 -13.88
N GLY A 87 -15.75 16.83 -13.32
CA GLY A 87 -15.57 15.58 -12.60
C GLY A 87 -15.01 14.45 -13.46
N ARG A 88 -15.33 14.41 -14.76
CA ARG A 88 -14.86 13.36 -15.68
C ARG A 88 -13.43 13.58 -16.19
N HIS A 89 -12.94 14.82 -16.25
CA HIS A 89 -11.62 15.12 -16.82
C HIS A 89 -10.69 15.87 -15.86
N SER A 90 -10.60 15.44 -14.60
CA SER A 90 -9.60 15.95 -13.65
C SER A 90 -9.68 17.46 -13.42
N GLY A 91 -10.90 18.00 -13.33
CA GLY A 91 -11.13 19.43 -13.15
C GLY A 91 -10.99 20.28 -14.42
N TRP A 92 -11.03 19.65 -15.60
CA TRP A 92 -11.14 20.33 -16.89
C TRP A 92 -12.51 20.05 -17.51
N ILE A 93 -13.20 21.07 -18.03
CA ILE A 93 -14.50 20.84 -18.70
C ILE A 93 -14.27 20.04 -19.99
N ASP A 94 -13.29 20.49 -20.77
CA ASP A 94 -12.83 19.84 -21.98
C ASP A 94 -11.32 20.10 -22.10
N PRO A 95 -10.47 19.07 -21.94
CA PRO A 95 -9.02 19.19 -22.09
C PRO A 95 -8.58 19.65 -23.50
N TRP A 96 -9.38 19.39 -24.54
CA TRP A 96 -9.02 19.62 -25.93
C TRP A 96 -9.45 21.00 -26.43
N ASP A 97 -10.47 21.61 -25.81
CA ASP A 97 -10.89 22.97 -26.11
C ASP A 97 -10.07 24.00 -25.32
N ARG A 98 -9.20 24.70 -26.06
CA ARG A 98 -8.32 25.77 -25.55
C ARG A 98 -9.06 26.93 -24.87
N THR A 99 -10.35 27.12 -25.16
CA THR A 99 -11.15 28.14 -24.47
C THR A 99 -11.37 27.80 -23.00
N TYR A 100 -11.48 26.50 -22.68
CA TYR A 100 -11.55 26.01 -21.31
C TYR A 100 -10.16 25.74 -20.75
N ALA A 101 -9.35 24.90 -21.37
CA ALA A 101 -8.08 24.45 -20.81
C ALA A 101 -6.97 25.52 -20.77
N LYS A 102 -6.94 26.44 -21.74
CA LYS A 102 -5.82 27.40 -21.95
C LYS A 102 -4.42 26.77 -22.06
N LYS A 103 -4.34 25.45 -22.20
CA LYS A 103 -3.12 24.67 -22.44
C LYS A 103 -3.43 23.57 -23.46
N ASN A 104 -2.37 22.95 -24.00
CA ASN A 104 -2.49 21.74 -24.79
C ASN A 104 -2.03 20.58 -23.94
N PHE A 105 -2.77 19.48 -24.00
CA PHE A 105 -2.33 18.21 -23.44
C PHE A 105 -1.75 17.35 -24.57
N ASP A 106 -0.65 16.66 -24.29
CA ASP A 106 -0.15 15.58 -25.13
C ASP A 106 -0.82 14.26 -24.72
N ASN A 107 -1.49 13.59 -25.65
CA ASN A 107 -2.10 12.29 -25.39
C ASN A 107 -1.45 11.21 -26.24
N ASN A 108 -0.97 10.18 -25.56
CA ASN A 108 -0.34 9.04 -26.19
C ASN A 108 -1.03 7.75 -25.74
N ILE A 109 -2.06 7.34 -26.46
CA ILE A 109 -2.87 6.15 -26.14
C ILE A 109 -2.02 4.87 -26.11
N LEU A 110 -1.00 4.78 -26.98
CA LEU A 110 -0.12 3.60 -27.06
C LEU A 110 0.90 3.55 -25.92
N ARG A 111 1.26 4.72 -25.37
CA ARG A 111 2.25 4.90 -24.31
C ARG A 111 1.78 6.00 -23.36
N PRO A 112 0.79 5.73 -22.50
CA PRO A 112 0.22 6.75 -21.63
C PRO A 112 1.23 7.29 -20.59
N TYR A 113 2.35 6.59 -20.40
CA TYR A 113 3.51 7.02 -19.60
C TYR A 113 4.47 7.98 -20.34
N GLU A 114 4.20 8.33 -21.60
CA GLU A 114 4.91 9.36 -22.38
C GLU A 114 3.99 10.55 -22.70
N GLY A 115 2.84 10.67 -22.04
CA GLY A 115 1.86 11.73 -22.28
C GLY A 115 1.36 12.38 -20.98
N ASP A 116 0.44 13.33 -21.13
CA ASP A 116 -0.09 14.17 -20.05
C ASP A 116 -1.29 13.56 -19.31
N GLY A 117 -1.75 12.38 -19.73
CA GLY A 117 -2.89 11.71 -19.15
C GLY A 117 -3.14 10.32 -19.72
N VAL A 118 -4.27 9.74 -19.33
CA VAL A 118 -4.72 8.40 -19.74
C VAL A 118 -6.16 8.44 -20.27
N GLN A 119 -6.53 7.49 -21.13
CA GLN A 119 -7.87 7.37 -21.71
C GLN A 119 -8.49 6.00 -21.42
N PHE A 120 -9.80 5.94 -21.18
CA PHE A 120 -10.51 4.66 -21.01
C PHE A 120 -10.74 3.94 -22.34
N ASP A 121 -10.94 4.71 -23.41
CA ASP A 121 -11.20 4.20 -24.75
C ASP A 121 -10.60 5.14 -25.80
N ASP A 122 -10.78 4.82 -27.08
CA ASP A 122 -10.23 5.59 -28.19
C ASP A 122 -10.93 6.96 -28.41
N ARG A 123 -11.85 7.37 -27.52
CA ARG A 123 -12.55 8.66 -27.62
C ARG A 123 -11.84 9.71 -26.78
N GLU A 124 -11.65 10.90 -27.38
CA GLU A 124 -11.08 12.08 -26.71
C GLU A 124 -11.83 12.49 -25.44
N SER A 125 -13.15 12.23 -25.38
CA SER A 125 -14.00 12.47 -24.22
C SER A 125 -13.72 11.57 -23.01
N SER A 126 -12.78 10.64 -23.12
CA SER A 126 -12.38 9.76 -22.02
C SER A 126 -11.02 10.13 -21.42
N PHE A 127 -10.42 11.24 -21.87
CA PHE A 127 -9.11 11.71 -21.41
C PHE A 127 -9.13 12.25 -19.99
N ILE A 128 -8.26 11.69 -19.16
CA ILE A 128 -8.06 12.04 -17.76
C ILE A 128 -6.60 12.48 -17.57
N PRO A 129 -6.35 13.80 -17.43
CA PRO A 129 -5.02 14.32 -17.15
C PRO A 129 -4.41 13.78 -15.84
N TYR A 130 -3.09 13.58 -15.84
CA TYR A 130 -2.36 13.24 -14.62
C TYR A 130 -2.20 14.44 -13.70
N TYR A 131 -2.34 14.25 -12.39
CA TYR A 131 -1.98 15.26 -11.38
C TYR A 131 -0.53 15.16 -10.94
N TRP A 132 0.09 14.00 -11.10
CA TRP A 132 1.46 13.73 -10.74
C TRP A 132 2.02 12.71 -11.74
N TYR A 133 3.01 13.11 -12.54
CA TYR A 133 3.56 12.27 -13.60
C TYR A 133 4.97 12.71 -14.01
N LEU A 134 5.63 11.82 -14.74
CA LEU A 134 6.94 12.03 -15.33
C LEU A 134 6.80 12.71 -16.70
N LYS A 135 7.13 14.00 -16.75
CA LYS A 135 7.06 14.80 -17.99
C LYS A 135 8.18 14.47 -18.99
N SER A 136 9.29 13.98 -18.47
CA SER A 136 10.46 13.60 -19.25
C SER A 136 10.35 12.20 -19.84
N ARG A 137 11.33 11.82 -20.66
CA ARG A 137 11.45 10.45 -21.17
C ARG A 137 11.62 9.45 -20.03
N THR A 138 11.06 8.26 -20.23
CA THR A 138 11.05 7.16 -19.24
C THR A 138 12.40 6.50 -19.01
N ASP A 139 13.39 6.76 -19.87
CA ASP A 139 14.81 6.39 -19.68
C ASP A 139 15.53 7.24 -18.62
N CYS A 140 14.85 8.27 -18.10
CA CYS A 140 15.21 9.03 -16.91
C CYS A 140 16.59 9.71 -16.97
N ILE A 141 17.07 10.03 -18.18
CA ILE A 141 18.32 10.78 -18.40
C ILE A 141 18.20 12.23 -17.89
N ASP A 142 17.02 12.83 -18.01
CA ASP A 142 16.64 14.15 -17.47
C ASP A 142 15.25 14.04 -16.84
N CYS A 143 15.15 13.31 -15.72
CA CYS A 143 13.87 13.02 -15.07
C CYS A 143 13.24 14.28 -14.46
N ARG A 144 12.04 14.66 -14.94
CA ARG A 144 11.27 15.79 -14.44
C ARG A 144 9.87 15.36 -14.03
N MET A 145 9.61 15.46 -12.74
CA MET A 145 8.26 15.32 -12.19
C MET A 145 7.53 16.65 -12.23
N THR A 146 6.24 16.59 -12.49
CA THR A 146 5.40 17.79 -12.55
C THR A 146 3.99 17.52 -12.04
N ASN A 147 3.32 18.61 -11.67
CA ASN A 147 1.90 18.66 -11.33
C ASN A 147 1.15 19.71 -12.18
N GLU A 148 1.74 20.19 -13.29
CA GLU A 148 1.20 21.26 -14.15
C GLU A 148 -0.20 21.03 -14.74
N ASN A 149 -0.68 19.79 -14.70
CA ASN A 149 -1.98 19.38 -15.23
C ASN A 149 -3.10 19.49 -14.17
N MET A 150 -2.74 19.74 -12.91
CA MET A 150 -3.68 19.96 -11.81
C MET A 150 -4.27 21.39 -11.90
N PRO A 151 -5.60 21.54 -12.08
CA PRO A 151 -6.21 22.85 -12.17
C PRO A 151 -6.33 23.54 -10.81
N ARG A 152 -6.20 24.86 -10.83
CA ARG A 152 -6.38 25.72 -9.67
C ARG A 152 -7.87 26.03 -9.48
N GLN A 153 -8.23 26.52 -8.30
CA GLN A 153 -9.61 26.94 -8.05
C GLN A 153 -10.07 27.99 -9.07
N GLU A 154 -9.24 29.00 -9.32
CA GLU A 154 -9.51 30.05 -10.31
C GLU A 154 -9.70 29.50 -11.73
N ASP A 155 -8.96 28.44 -12.09
CA ASP A 155 -9.08 27.80 -13.41
C ASP A 155 -10.43 27.11 -13.54
N VAL A 156 -10.92 26.46 -12.48
CA VAL A 156 -12.24 25.79 -12.45
C VAL A 156 -13.37 26.81 -12.47
N GLU A 157 -13.32 27.84 -11.62
CA GLU A 157 -14.33 28.92 -11.59
C GLU A 157 -14.44 29.61 -12.96
N ARG A 158 -13.29 29.96 -13.57
CA ARG A 158 -13.25 30.54 -14.91
C ARG A 158 -13.85 29.62 -15.98
N GLN A 159 -13.57 28.31 -15.92
CA GLN A 159 -14.12 27.35 -16.87
C GLN A 159 -15.64 27.27 -16.77
N ILE A 160 -16.19 27.23 -15.56
CA ILE A 160 -17.65 27.26 -15.33
C ILE A 160 -18.24 28.56 -15.87
N ASN A 161 -17.63 29.72 -15.59
CA ASN A 161 -18.07 31.00 -16.15
C ASN A 161 -18.12 30.97 -17.68
N THR A 162 -17.04 30.47 -18.29
CA THR A 162 -16.93 30.37 -19.76
C THR A 162 -17.97 29.43 -20.34
N TYR A 163 -18.25 28.32 -19.66
CA TYR A 163 -19.22 27.33 -20.11
C TYR A 163 -20.65 27.85 -19.99
N VAL A 164 -21.02 28.45 -18.85
CA VAL A 164 -22.35 29.02 -18.65
C VAL A 164 -22.60 30.15 -19.65
N ASN A 165 -21.65 31.07 -19.84
CA ASN A 165 -21.78 32.16 -20.81
C ASN A 165 -22.04 31.66 -22.25
N LYS A 166 -21.43 30.53 -22.63
CA LYS A 166 -21.55 29.95 -24.00
C LYS A 166 -22.83 29.15 -24.22
N ASN A 167 -23.30 28.42 -23.20
CA ASN A 167 -24.35 27.41 -23.37
C ASN A 167 -25.70 27.84 -22.78
N LEU A 168 -25.77 28.92 -21.99
CA LEU A 168 -27.02 29.37 -21.39
C LEU A 168 -28.05 29.83 -22.44
N GLU A 169 -27.63 30.52 -23.51
CA GLU A 169 -28.55 30.96 -24.56
C GLU A 169 -29.27 29.81 -25.26
N GLU A 170 -28.58 28.68 -25.46
CA GLU A 170 -29.16 27.49 -26.08
C GLU A 170 -30.27 26.89 -25.19
N CYS A 171 -30.04 26.81 -23.88
CA CYS A 171 -31.05 26.34 -22.93
C CYS A 171 -32.28 27.25 -22.92
N LEU A 172 -32.08 28.57 -22.99
CA LEU A 172 -33.16 29.53 -22.93
C LEU A 172 -34.08 29.52 -24.17
N ASP A 173 -33.62 28.95 -25.29
CA ASP A 173 -34.34 28.84 -26.57
C ASP A 173 -35.05 30.15 -26.96
N GLN A 174 -34.34 31.27 -26.83
CA GLN A 174 -34.87 32.62 -27.09
C GLN A 174 -36.19 32.94 -26.37
N PHE A 175 -36.45 32.29 -25.23
CA PHE A 175 -37.70 32.39 -24.47
C PHE A 175 -38.96 32.03 -25.28
N SER A 176 -38.84 31.16 -26.28
CA SER A 176 -39.94 30.79 -27.21
C SER A 176 -41.23 30.37 -26.47
N GLY A 177 -41.11 29.65 -25.35
CA GLY A 177 -42.24 29.18 -24.53
C GLY A 177 -43.03 30.27 -23.79
N PHE A 178 -42.51 31.49 -23.69
CA PHE A 178 -43.13 32.59 -22.95
C PHE A 178 -44.08 33.45 -23.81
N GLY A 179 -43.94 33.40 -25.14
CA GLY A 179 -44.77 34.20 -26.05
C GLY A 179 -46.27 33.88 -25.94
N ALA A 180 -46.62 32.59 -25.78
CA ALA A 180 -48.00 32.15 -25.59
C ALA A 180 -48.64 32.65 -24.28
N GLN A 181 -47.83 33.04 -23.31
CA GLN A 181 -48.25 33.54 -22.00
C GLN A 181 -48.34 35.08 -21.95
N GLY A 182 -48.10 35.76 -23.09
CA GLY A 182 -48.17 37.21 -23.22
C GLY A 182 -46.92 37.97 -22.79
N PHE A 183 -45.83 37.25 -22.50
CA PHE A 183 -44.53 37.84 -22.20
C PHE A 183 -43.76 38.16 -23.48
N ARG A 184 -43.06 39.29 -23.47
CA ARG A 184 -42.00 39.60 -24.43
C ARG A 184 -40.71 39.84 -23.65
N VAL A 185 -39.75 38.94 -23.81
CA VAL A 185 -38.44 38.99 -23.17
C VAL A 185 -37.40 39.39 -24.21
N VAL A 186 -36.65 40.46 -23.95
CA VAL A 186 -35.62 40.96 -24.87
C VAL A 186 -34.29 41.09 -24.13
N PRO A 187 -33.24 40.37 -24.56
CA PRO A 187 -31.89 40.57 -24.06
C PRO A 187 -31.36 41.95 -24.45
N THR A 188 -30.76 42.67 -23.49
CA THR A 188 -30.23 44.03 -23.69
C THR A 188 -28.71 44.12 -23.55
N GLY A 189 -28.05 43.01 -23.23
CA GLY A 189 -26.59 42.93 -23.04
C GLY A 189 -26.11 41.47 -22.99
N PRO A 190 -24.79 41.26 -22.98
CA PRO A 190 -24.20 39.92 -22.96
C PRO A 190 -24.38 39.23 -21.61
N ILE A 191 -24.31 37.90 -21.61
CA ILE A 191 -24.27 37.08 -20.40
C ILE A 191 -22.87 37.19 -19.78
N GLN A 192 -22.82 37.50 -18.48
CA GLN A 192 -21.58 37.50 -17.69
C GLN A 192 -21.79 36.70 -16.41
N THR A 193 -21.07 35.60 -16.28
CA THR A 193 -21.11 34.73 -15.10
C THR A 193 -19.87 34.87 -14.22
N GLU A 194 -20.10 34.86 -12.92
CA GLU A 194 -19.12 34.76 -11.84
C GLU A 194 -19.45 33.52 -10.98
N THR A 195 -18.47 32.65 -10.78
CA THR A 195 -18.59 31.39 -10.05
C THR A 195 -17.63 31.42 -8.88
N VAL A 196 -18.09 30.96 -7.72
CA VAL A 196 -17.30 30.89 -6.50
C VAL A 196 -17.49 29.52 -5.87
N LEU A 197 -16.39 28.80 -5.64
CA LEU A 197 -16.43 27.53 -4.93
C LEU A 197 -16.45 27.81 -3.42
N THR A 198 -17.49 27.36 -2.74
CA THR A 198 -17.57 27.44 -1.27
C THR A 198 -17.25 26.08 -0.64
N GLN A 199 -17.24 26.01 0.68
CA GLN A 199 -17.02 24.74 1.39
C GLN A 199 -18.15 23.72 1.16
N ASN A 200 -19.38 24.20 0.92
CA ASN A 200 -20.58 23.37 0.91
C ASN A 200 -21.28 23.30 -0.45
N ASP A 201 -21.05 24.28 -1.33
CA ASP A 201 -21.73 24.41 -2.62
C ASP A 201 -20.88 25.17 -3.65
N VAL A 202 -21.40 25.29 -4.86
CA VAL A 202 -20.86 26.17 -5.90
C VAL A 202 -21.87 27.28 -6.17
N ALA A 203 -21.52 28.51 -5.80
CA ALA A 203 -22.36 29.69 -5.99
C ALA A 203 -22.09 30.28 -7.38
N ILE A 204 -23.14 30.52 -8.16
CA ILE A 204 -23.04 31.03 -9.52
C ILE A 204 -23.97 32.23 -9.65
N LYS A 205 -23.36 33.38 -9.93
CA LYS A 205 -24.05 34.64 -10.22
C LYS A 205 -23.92 34.93 -11.70
N THR A 206 -25.04 35.21 -12.36
CA THR A 206 -25.05 35.59 -13.77
C THR A 206 -25.75 36.93 -13.92
N THR A 207 -25.04 37.89 -14.50
CA THR A 207 -25.60 39.15 -14.97
C THR A 207 -26.03 38.98 -16.42
N TYR A 208 -27.33 39.00 -16.67
CA TYR A 208 -27.94 38.90 -17.99
C TYR A 208 -29.10 39.89 -18.11
N PRO A 209 -28.86 41.12 -18.58
CA PRO A 209 -29.88 42.16 -18.52
C PRO A 209 -31.01 41.91 -19.53
N LEU A 210 -32.22 41.66 -19.02
CA LEU A 210 -33.44 41.35 -19.76
C LEU A 210 -34.50 42.43 -19.56
N ASP A 211 -35.08 42.92 -20.65
CA ASP A 211 -36.31 43.69 -20.63
C ASP A 211 -37.50 42.74 -20.77
N VAL A 212 -38.28 42.59 -19.70
CA VAL A 212 -39.47 41.73 -19.65
C VAL A 212 -40.72 42.60 -19.70
N THR A 213 -41.49 42.45 -20.77
CA THR A 213 -42.76 43.16 -20.96
C THR A 213 -43.94 42.21 -20.75
N LEU A 214 -44.87 42.57 -19.87
CA LEU A 214 -46.16 41.88 -19.67
C LEU A 214 -47.28 42.91 -19.57
N SER A 215 -48.33 42.75 -20.38
CA SER A 215 -49.51 43.64 -20.37
C SER A 215 -49.19 45.14 -20.48
N GLY A 216 -48.11 45.49 -21.20
CA GLY A 216 -47.64 46.86 -21.42
C GLY A 216 -46.67 47.41 -20.36
N THR A 217 -46.48 46.72 -19.23
CA THR A 217 -45.47 47.09 -18.22
C THR A 217 -44.15 46.42 -18.56
N THR A 218 -43.08 47.21 -18.68
CA THR A 218 -41.71 46.71 -18.87
C THR A 218 -40.98 46.74 -17.54
N THR A 219 -40.35 45.63 -17.17
CA THR A 219 -39.45 45.52 -16.00
C THR A 219 -38.11 45.02 -16.49
N ASN A 220 -37.05 45.67 -16.02
CA ASN A 220 -35.70 45.24 -16.29
C ASN A 220 -35.24 44.30 -15.17
N VAL A 221 -34.71 43.14 -15.52
CA VAL A 221 -34.15 42.14 -14.59
C VAL A 221 -32.75 41.82 -15.06
N LYS A 222 -31.76 41.84 -14.17
CA LYS A 222 -30.36 41.68 -14.58
C LYS A 222 -29.65 40.55 -13.86
N GLU A 223 -29.91 40.36 -12.58
CA GLU A 223 -29.11 39.48 -11.74
C GLU A 223 -29.86 38.18 -11.44
N PHE A 224 -29.22 37.06 -11.77
CA PHE A 224 -29.69 35.71 -11.51
C PHE A 224 -28.66 34.97 -10.68
N MET A 225 -29.12 34.11 -9.77
CA MET A 225 -28.23 33.43 -8.85
C MET A 225 -28.75 32.05 -8.49
N ILE A 226 -27.84 31.09 -8.50
CA ILE A 226 -28.11 29.72 -8.09
C ILE A 226 -26.97 29.20 -7.20
N ARG A 227 -27.25 28.10 -6.51
CA ARG A 227 -26.25 27.32 -5.76
C ARG A 227 -26.36 25.87 -6.18
N GLN A 228 -25.27 25.30 -6.68
CA GLN A 228 -25.18 23.88 -6.97
C GLN A 228 -24.76 23.15 -5.69
N PRO A 229 -25.56 22.18 -5.19
CA PRO A 229 -25.31 21.48 -3.93
C PRO A 229 -24.22 20.40 -4.10
N VAL A 230 -23.00 20.82 -4.42
CA VAL A 230 -21.83 19.97 -4.65
C VAL A 230 -20.61 20.59 -3.98
N ARG A 231 -19.90 19.79 -3.20
CA ARG A 231 -18.75 20.22 -2.39
C ARG A 231 -17.46 20.18 -3.20
N LEU A 232 -17.49 20.83 -4.37
CA LEU A 232 -16.43 20.74 -5.37
C LEU A 232 -15.08 21.18 -4.82
N LEU A 233 -15.03 22.24 -4.00
CA LEU A 233 -13.79 22.71 -3.36
C LEU A 233 -13.18 21.63 -2.45
N LYS A 234 -14.00 20.98 -1.62
CA LYS A 234 -13.56 19.91 -0.71
C LYS A 234 -13.04 18.70 -1.50
N ILE A 235 -13.76 18.29 -2.55
CA ILE A 235 -13.36 17.18 -3.43
C ILE A 235 -12.05 17.47 -4.16
N MET A 236 -11.91 18.67 -4.73
CA MET A 236 -10.67 19.09 -5.37
C MET A 236 -9.51 19.09 -4.38
N THR A 237 -9.72 19.63 -3.18
CA THR A 237 -8.70 19.65 -2.12
C THR A 237 -8.26 18.23 -1.75
N GLN A 238 -9.21 17.31 -1.65
CA GLN A 238 -8.95 15.90 -1.41
C GLN A 238 -8.15 15.26 -2.56
N ALA A 239 -8.48 15.55 -3.82
CA ALA A 239 -7.72 15.08 -4.99
C ALA A 239 -6.27 15.58 -4.95
N ARG A 240 -6.05 16.85 -4.58
CA ARG A 240 -4.70 17.40 -4.39
C ARG A 240 -3.95 16.69 -3.27
N ASN A 241 -4.59 16.44 -2.12
CA ASN A 241 -3.96 15.76 -0.99
C ASN A 241 -3.53 14.33 -1.34
N ILE A 242 -4.32 13.61 -2.13
CA ILE A 242 -3.96 12.27 -2.62
C ILE A 242 -2.74 12.33 -3.56
N ALA A 243 -2.72 13.29 -4.50
CA ALA A 243 -1.60 13.49 -5.42
C ALA A 243 -0.32 13.94 -4.69
N TYR A 244 -0.42 14.86 -3.73
CA TYR A 244 0.71 15.26 -2.90
C TYR A 244 1.17 14.14 -1.97
N GLY A 245 0.25 13.34 -1.46
CA GLY A 245 0.55 12.13 -0.70
C GLY A 245 1.41 11.16 -1.51
N GLU A 246 1.16 11.03 -2.82
CA GLU A 246 1.98 10.20 -3.69
C GLU A 246 3.40 10.74 -3.83
N ASN A 247 3.58 12.04 -4.02
CA ASN A 247 4.92 12.66 -4.05
C ASN A 247 5.70 12.43 -2.73
N LEU A 248 5.01 12.55 -1.59
CA LEU A 248 5.67 12.45 -0.28
C LEU A 248 5.94 11.01 0.15
N MET A 249 5.01 10.10 -0.13
CA MET A 249 4.99 8.74 0.40
C MET A 249 5.32 7.67 -0.65
N THR A 250 5.29 8.00 -1.94
CA THR A 250 5.56 7.11 -3.09
C THR A 250 4.83 5.77 -2.97
N TYR A 251 3.53 5.83 -2.68
CA TYR A 251 2.79 4.67 -2.24
C TYR A 251 2.45 3.73 -3.39
N LEU A 252 2.33 4.23 -4.64
CA LEU A 252 2.17 3.36 -5.81
C LEU A 252 3.44 2.53 -6.03
N GLU A 253 4.63 3.15 -5.92
CA GLU A 253 5.91 2.47 -6.07
C GLU A 253 6.14 1.43 -4.98
N TYR A 254 5.93 1.79 -3.71
CA TYR A 254 6.06 0.83 -2.61
C TYR A 254 5.10 -0.35 -2.76
N SER A 255 3.86 -0.09 -3.18
CA SER A 255 2.87 -1.15 -3.41
C SER A 255 3.34 -2.12 -4.49
N LEU A 256 3.79 -1.61 -5.64
CA LEU A 256 4.32 -2.47 -6.71
C LEU A 256 5.56 -3.24 -6.25
N MET A 257 6.52 -2.59 -5.58
CA MET A 257 7.76 -3.24 -5.14
C MET A 257 7.51 -4.35 -4.11
N ASN A 258 6.58 -4.15 -3.19
CA ASN A 258 6.16 -5.20 -2.26
C ASN A 258 5.50 -6.37 -3.00
N LEU A 259 4.65 -6.09 -3.99
CA LEU A 259 4.01 -7.14 -4.79
C LEU A 259 5.02 -7.90 -5.65
N VAL A 260 5.97 -7.22 -6.30
CA VAL A 260 7.05 -7.88 -7.05
C VAL A 260 7.88 -8.76 -6.11
N SER A 261 8.19 -8.30 -4.90
CA SER A 261 8.87 -9.11 -3.88
C SER A 261 8.10 -10.41 -3.59
N VAL A 262 6.78 -10.33 -3.39
CA VAL A 262 5.91 -11.47 -3.12
C VAL A 262 5.78 -12.43 -4.31
N TYR A 263 5.70 -11.89 -5.53
CA TYR A 263 5.44 -12.66 -6.76
C TYR A 263 6.71 -13.07 -7.51
N SER A 264 7.88 -12.73 -7.00
CA SER A 264 9.17 -13.10 -7.58
C SER A 264 9.79 -14.30 -6.88
N GLY A 265 10.68 -15.00 -7.57
CA GLY A 265 11.36 -16.15 -6.98
C GLY A 265 12.20 -16.95 -7.98
N PRO A 266 12.79 -18.07 -7.52
CA PRO A 266 13.62 -18.93 -8.35
C PRO A 266 12.83 -19.68 -9.44
N ASN A 267 11.50 -19.73 -9.39
CA ASN A 267 10.72 -20.37 -10.44
C ASN A 267 10.65 -19.46 -11.68
N THR A 268 10.98 -19.98 -12.87
CA THR A 268 10.93 -19.19 -14.11
C THR A 268 9.51 -18.84 -14.56
N LYS A 269 8.48 -19.43 -13.93
CA LYS A 269 7.07 -19.03 -14.06
C LYS A 269 6.70 -17.85 -13.16
N GLN A 270 7.52 -17.51 -12.16
CA GLN A 270 7.38 -16.33 -11.30
C GLN A 270 8.12 -15.13 -11.89
N LEU A 271 7.94 -13.95 -11.28
CA LEU A 271 8.75 -12.79 -11.63
C LEU A 271 10.24 -12.98 -11.32
N PRO A 272 11.15 -12.40 -12.11
CA PRO A 272 12.57 -12.34 -11.76
C PRO A 272 12.80 -11.71 -10.37
N PRO A 273 13.58 -12.33 -9.47
CA PRO A 273 13.78 -11.82 -8.11
C PRO A 273 14.72 -10.61 -8.07
N PHE A 274 14.52 -9.73 -7.09
CA PHE A 274 15.43 -8.59 -6.88
C PHE A 274 16.87 -9.03 -6.57
N ASP A 275 17.00 -10.06 -5.73
CA ASP A 275 18.27 -10.69 -5.39
C ASP A 275 18.01 -12.17 -5.08
N LEU A 276 18.78 -13.06 -5.70
CA LEU A 276 18.74 -14.50 -5.47
C LEU A 276 20.13 -15.09 -5.74
N ASN A 277 20.63 -15.84 -4.77
CA ASN A 277 21.82 -16.67 -4.95
C ASN A 277 21.39 -18.13 -5.05
N GLU A 278 21.83 -18.82 -6.09
CA GLU A 278 21.50 -20.21 -6.32
C GLU A 278 22.73 -21.03 -6.66
N GLN A 279 22.88 -22.18 -6.03
CA GLN A 279 23.90 -23.16 -6.40
C GLN A 279 23.39 -24.02 -7.55
N SER A 280 23.78 -23.70 -8.79
CA SER A 280 23.32 -24.43 -9.98
C SER A 280 24.30 -24.34 -11.15
N PHE A 281 24.43 -25.45 -11.88
CA PHE A 281 25.15 -25.50 -13.16
C PHE A 281 24.33 -24.93 -14.32
N VAL A 282 23.01 -24.78 -14.14
CA VAL A 282 22.08 -24.28 -15.16
C VAL A 282 21.61 -22.88 -14.77
N LYS A 283 21.78 -21.94 -15.69
CA LYS A 283 21.23 -20.58 -15.53
C LYS A 283 19.74 -20.60 -15.74
N ARG A 284 19.01 -19.97 -14.83
CA ARG A 284 17.59 -19.67 -14.98
C ARG A 284 17.42 -18.50 -15.91
N ILE A 285 16.39 -18.62 -16.73
CA ILE A 285 16.07 -17.64 -17.76
C ILE A 285 14.62 -17.24 -17.59
N TRP A 286 14.39 -15.94 -17.50
CA TRP A 286 13.06 -15.34 -17.62
C TRP A 286 12.97 -14.59 -18.95
N ILE A 287 11.73 -14.43 -19.42
CA ILE A 287 11.43 -13.64 -20.62
C ILE A 287 10.87 -12.29 -20.21
N LYS A 288 11.49 -11.21 -20.68
CA LYS A 288 11.11 -9.84 -20.34
C LYS A 288 9.65 -9.52 -20.66
N THR A 289 9.18 -9.90 -21.85
CA THR A 289 7.76 -9.74 -22.22
C THR A 289 6.81 -10.52 -21.31
N ALA A 290 7.21 -11.69 -20.79
CA ALA A 290 6.39 -12.45 -19.86
C ALA A 290 6.34 -11.77 -18.48
N ALA A 291 7.49 -11.28 -17.99
CA ALA A 291 7.56 -10.53 -16.74
C ALA A 291 6.70 -9.26 -16.79
N LYS A 292 6.74 -8.53 -17.91
CA LYS A 292 5.87 -7.37 -18.16
C LYS A 292 4.39 -7.73 -18.00
N LYS A 293 3.94 -8.82 -18.64
CA LYS A 293 2.54 -9.27 -18.57
C LYS A 293 2.11 -9.62 -17.14
N GLU A 294 2.99 -10.29 -16.38
CA GLU A 294 2.67 -10.62 -14.99
C GLU A 294 2.61 -9.36 -14.11
N VAL A 295 3.50 -8.38 -14.32
CA VAL A 295 3.40 -7.08 -13.64
C VAL A 295 2.09 -6.37 -13.98
N GLN A 296 1.65 -6.35 -15.24
CA GLN A 296 0.35 -5.76 -15.60
C GLN A 296 -0.82 -6.48 -14.94
N LYS A 297 -0.75 -7.81 -14.79
CA LYS A 297 -1.76 -8.60 -14.08
C LYS A 297 -1.79 -8.27 -12.59
N ILE A 298 -0.62 -8.12 -11.96
CA ILE A 298 -0.49 -7.67 -10.56
C ILE A 298 -1.13 -6.29 -10.40
N LEU A 299 -0.78 -5.32 -11.25
CA LEU A 299 -1.37 -3.98 -11.22
C LEU A 299 -2.90 -4.02 -11.33
N ASN A 300 -3.44 -4.81 -12.27
CA ASN A 300 -4.89 -4.94 -12.46
C ASN A 300 -5.58 -5.55 -11.23
N THR A 301 -4.97 -6.56 -10.63
CA THR A 301 -5.53 -7.24 -9.47
C THR A 301 -5.49 -6.37 -8.21
N TYR A 302 -4.37 -5.68 -7.98
CA TYR A 302 -4.06 -5.09 -6.67
C TYR A 302 -4.21 -3.57 -6.59
N THR A 303 -4.13 -2.82 -7.69
CA THR A 303 -4.42 -1.38 -7.67
C THR A 303 -5.82 -1.07 -7.10
N PRO A 304 -6.89 -1.82 -7.46
CA PRO A 304 -8.22 -1.62 -6.87
C PRO A 304 -8.33 -1.91 -5.37
N MET A 305 -7.32 -2.56 -4.78
CA MET A 305 -7.30 -2.88 -3.35
C MET A 305 -6.68 -1.76 -2.51
N LEU A 306 -6.05 -0.75 -3.14
CA LEU A 306 -5.57 0.46 -2.46
C LEU A 306 -6.74 1.24 -1.86
N ARG A 307 -6.56 1.69 -0.62
CA ARG A 307 -7.61 2.39 0.14
C ARG A 307 -7.04 3.55 0.91
N LEU A 308 -7.83 4.60 1.12
CA LEU A 308 -7.48 5.68 2.04
C LEU A 308 -8.07 5.42 3.42
N ASN A 309 -7.27 5.58 4.47
CA ASN A 309 -7.77 5.61 5.84
C ASN A 309 -8.85 6.70 5.99
N LYS A 310 -9.88 6.42 6.79
CA LYS A 310 -11.01 7.33 7.07
C LYS A 310 -11.92 7.66 5.88
N THR A 311 -11.94 6.83 4.83
CA THR A 311 -12.94 6.91 3.75
C THR A 311 -13.99 5.81 3.90
N ASN A 312 -15.17 6.00 3.29
CA ASN A 312 -16.30 5.05 3.36
C ASN A 312 -16.10 3.74 2.55
N ASN A 313 -14.86 3.29 2.38
CA ASN A 313 -14.56 2.07 1.63
C ASN A 313 -15.14 0.84 2.38
N PRO A 314 -15.93 -0.02 1.71
CA PRO A 314 -16.61 -1.14 2.36
C PRO A 314 -15.62 -2.10 3.02
N GLN A 315 -15.83 -2.39 4.31
CA GLN A 315 -15.04 -3.41 5.01
C GLN A 315 -15.36 -4.80 4.43
N TYR A 316 -14.32 -5.54 4.03
CA TYR A 316 -14.48 -6.87 3.46
C TYR A 316 -14.99 -7.83 4.55
N GLN A 317 -16.28 -8.15 4.53
CA GLN A 317 -16.88 -9.14 5.42
C GLN A 317 -16.61 -10.54 4.84
N GLY A 318 -16.08 -11.45 5.65
CA GLY A 318 -15.79 -12.85 5.25
C GLY A 318 -14.36 -13.16 4.80
N ALA A 319 -13.45 -12.18 4.76
CA ALA A 319 -12.03 -12.43 4.47
C ALA A 319 -11.30 -13.14 5.63
N SER A 320 -10.44 -14.09 5.29
CA SER A 320 -9.51 -14.79 6.21
C SER A 320 -8.57 -13.81 6.91
N LEU A 321 -7.90 -14.24 7.98
CA LEU A 321 -6.96 -13.40 8.75
C LEU A 321 -5.79 -12.90 7.88
N ILE A 322 -5.32 -13.75 6.94
CA ILE A 322 -4.23 -13.43 6.00
C ILE A 322 -4.69 -12.40 4.97
N GLU A 323 -5.88 -12.60 4.40
CA GLU A 323 -6.48 -11.63 3.48
C GLU A 323 -6.69 -10.29 4.18
N ARG A 324 -7.23 -10.26 5.40
CA ARG A 324 -7.37 -9.02 6.19
C ARG A 324 -6.04 -8.31 6.43
N SER A 325 -4.98 -9.05 6.72
CA SER A 325 -3.63 -8.46 6.90
C SER A 325 -3.07 -7.91 5.59
N ALA A 326 -3.25 -8.60 4.47
CA ALA A 326 -2.89 -8.10 3.14
C ALA A 326 -3.70 -6.84 2.77
N TYR A 327 -5.02 -6.84 3.01
CA TYR A 327 -5.88 -5.67 2.83
C TYR A 327 -5.44 -4.50 3.72
N ASN A 328 -5.11 -4.74 5.00
CA ASN A 328 -4.66 -3.70 5.92
C ASN A 328 -3.31 -3.10 5.48
N SER A 329 -2.45 -3.86 4.81
CA SER A 329 -1.19 -3.35 4.26
C SER A 329 -1.39 -2.42 3.04
N MET A 330 -2.58 -2.45 2.42
CA MET A 330 -2.97 -1.58 1.30
C MET A 330 -3.77 -0.35 1.74
N ASN A 331 -3.87 -0.11 3.06
CA ASN A 331 -4.42 1.11 3.62
C ASN A 331 -3.36 2.23 3.63
N LEU A 332 -3.59 3.24 2.81
CA LEU A 332 -2.78 4.44 2.70
C LEU A 332 -3.12 5.40 3.85
N ASN A 333 -2.10 5.74 4.64
CA ASN A 333 -2.23 6.69 5.74
C ASN A 333 -1.97 8.14 5.27
N ILE A 334 -2.79 8.61 4.32
CA ILE A 334 -2.74 9.99 3.85
C ILE A 334 -3.63 10.83 4.79
N PRO A 335 -3.16 11.99 5.27
CA PRO A 335 -4.01 12.91 6.03
C PRO A 335 -5.12 13.44 5.12
N VAL A 336 -6.33 12.94 5.33
CA VAL A 336 -7.52 13.26 4.54
C VAL A 336 -8.66 13.68 5.47
N GLU A 337 -9.41 14.72 5.09
CA GLU A 337 -10.48 15.34 5.90
C GLU A 337 -11.88 14.95 5.40
N ALA A 338 -12.09 13.68 5.07
CA ALA A 338 -13.30 13.27 4.34
C ALA A 338 -13.89 11.93 4.81
N ASP A 339 -14.46 11.94 6.02
CA ASP A 339 -15.19 10.79 6.60
C ASP A 339 -16.42 10.36 5.76
N ASP A 340 -16.88 11.21 4.83
CA ASP A 340 -18.09 11.01 4.03
C ASP A 340 -17.84 10.76 2.53
N MET A 341 -16.58 10.72 2.09
CA MET A 341 -16.20 10.46 0.70
C MET A 341 -15.56 9.07 0.56
N GLU A 342 -15.73 8.48 -0.62
CA GLU A 342 -15.07 7.23 -1.01
C GLU A 342 -13.96 7.54 -2.02
N ALA A 343 -12.78 6.94 -1.83
CA ALA A 343 -11.68 7.05 -2.78
C ALA A 343 -11.31 5.66 -3.31
N LYS A 344 -11.40 5.50 -4.63
CA LYS A 344 -11.11 4.25 -5.35
C LYS A 344 -9.98 4.45 -6.33
N PHE A 345 -9.16 3.42 -6.50
CA PHE A 345 -8.01 3.40 -7.40
C PHE A 345 -8.26 2.38 -8.50
N TYR A 346 -7.83 2.67 -9.73
CA TYR A 346 -8.09 1.82 -10.88
C TYR A 346 -6.87 1.69 -11.79
N TYR A 347 -6.66 0.47 -12.28
CA TYR A 347 -5.79 0.16 -13.39
C TYR A 347 -6.50 -0.75 -14.39
N PHE A 348 -6.83 -0.23 -15.59
CA PHE A 348 -7.61 -0.94 -16.60
C PHE A 348 -6.76 -1.69 -17.64
N GLY A 349 -5.53 -2.09 -17.28
CA GLY A 349 -4.65 -2.85 -18.19
C GLY A 349 -3.95 -1.98 -19.24
N TRP A 350 -3.83 -0.67 -19.03
CA TRP A 350 -3.16 0.24 -19.94
C TRP A 350 -1.70 -0.17 -20.22
N PRO A 351 -1.15 0.18 -21.39
CA PRO A 351 0.26 -0.07 -21.67
C PRO A 351 1.17 0.58 -20.62
N ILE A 352 2.11 -0.20 -20.10
CA ILE A 352 3.14 0.28 -19.16
C ILE A 352 4.50 0.41 -19.82
N TYR A 353 5.33 1.33 -19.33
CA TYR A 353 6.77 1.25 -19.50
C TYR A 353 7.27 0.12 -18.62
N PHE A 354 8.12 -0.74 -19.17
CA PHE A 354 8.69 -1.85 -18.44
C PHE A 354 10.07 -2.16 -18.99
N ASP A 355 11.07 -1.96 -18.15
CA ASP A 355 12.40 -2.53 -18.32
C ASP A 355 12.80 -3.31 -17.07
N ILE A 356 13.69 -4.26 -17.25
CA ILE A 356 14.31 -4.99 -16.17
C ILE A 356 15.75 -5.31 -16.56
N THR A 357 16.69 -4.93 -15.72
CA THR A 357 18.12 -5.08 -15.97
C THR A 357 18.76 -6.00 -14.92
N PRO A 358 19.86 -6.70 -15.22
CA PRO A 358 20.48 -6.79 -16.54
C PRO A 358 19.64 -7.68 -17.48
N ASN A 359 19.63 -7.32 -18.77
CA ASN A 359 18.98 -8.09 -19.82
C ASN A 359 19.89 -8.22 -21.05
N GLN A 360 19.59 -9.23 -21.87
CA GLN A 360 20.12 -9.39 -23.22
C GLN A 360 18.95 -9.36 -24.19
N GLY A 361 18.36 -8.17 -24.36
CA GLY A 361 17.11 -8.00 -25.11
C GLY A 361 15.94 -8.61 -24.34
N GLU A 362 15.34 -9.68 -24.88
CA GLU A 362 14.21 -10.37 -24.24
C GLU A 362 14.59 -11.36 -23.15
N ILE A 363 15.88 -11.69 -23.03
CA ILE A 363 16.38 -12.73 -22.12
C ILE A 363 16.90 -12.09 -20.84
N LEU A 364 16.42 -12.59 -19.71
CA LEU A 364 16.83 -12.22 -18.36
C LEU A 364 17.50 -13.41 -17.71
N THR A 365 18.75 -13.27 -17.27
CA THR A 365 19.56 -14.37 -16.75
C THR A 365 20.52 -13.86 -15.68
N ALA A 366 21.17 -14.78 -14.95
CA ALA A 366 22.20 -14.47 -13.96
C ALA A 366 23.25 -13.48 -14.52
N TYR A 367 23.50 -12.43 -13.76
CA TYR A 367 24.49 -11.39 -14.12
C TYR A 367 25.92 -11.86 -13.83
N ASP A 368 26.07 -12.78 -12.88
CA ASP A 368 27.36 -13.35 -12.52
C ASP A 368 27.25 -14.86 -12.24
N SER A 369 28.33 -15.57 -12.54
CA SER A 369 28.49 -17.01 -12.35
C SER A 369 29.85 -17.28 -11.73
N GLU A 370 29.88 -17.44 -10.41
CA GLU A 370 31.11 -17.69 -9.69
C GLU A 370 31.36 -19.19 -9.58
N ARG A 371 32.53 -19.63 -10.07
CA ARG A 371 33.00 -21.00 -9.89
C ARG A 371 33.92 -21.05 -8.67
N GLN A 372 33.46 -21.67 -7.59
CA GLN A 372 34.28 -21.94 -6.42
C GLN A 372 34.95 -23.31 -6.58
N ASN A 373 36.28 -23.31 -6.68
CA ASN A 373 37.08 -24.52 -6.66
C ASN A 373 37.45 -24.82 -5.20
N LEU A 374 36.70 -25.70 -4.53
CA LEU A 374 37.18 -26.29 -3.27
C LEU A 374 38.27 -27.33 -3.58
N LEU A 375 39.44 -27.21 -2.93
CA LEU A 375 40.48 -28.24 -3.01
C LEU A 375 39.88 -29.59 -2.55
N LEU A 376 39.86 -30.58 -3.44
CA LEU A 376 39.39 -31.97 -3.25
C LEU A 376 37.86 -32.22 -3.35
N ALA A 377 37.03 -31.23 -3.73
CA ALA A 377 35.59 -31.42 -4.01
C ALA A 377 35.21 -31.06 -5.46
N ALA A 378 34.04 -31.51 -5.93
CA ALA A 378 33.49 -31.11 -7.23
C ALA A 378 33.28 -29.57 -7.25
N PRO A 379 33.60 -28.88 -8.36
CA PRO A 379 33.47 -27.43 -8.45
C PRO A 379 32.00 -27.02 -8.26
N VAL A 380 31.76 -26.08 -7.34
CA VAL A 380 30.43 -25.52 -7.10
C VAL A 380 30.29 -24.26 -7.95
N ILE A 381 29.17 -24.14 -8.68
CA ILE A 381 28.84 -22.92 -9.43
C ILE A 381 27.71 -22.21 -8.70
N MET A 382 27.98 -20.97 -8.30
CA MET A 382 27.00 -20.05 -7.74
C MET A 382 26.52 -19.12 -8.86
N GLN A 383 25.22 -19.15 -9.14
CA GLN A 383 24.55 -18.18 -10.00
C GLN A 383 24.01 -17.05 -9.12
N LYS A 384 24.39 -15.81 -9.43
CA LYS A 384 23.86 -14.62 -8.78
C LYS A 384 22.86 -13.96 -9.71
N TYR A 385 21.61 -13.86 -9.27
CA TYR A 385 20.56 -13.11 -9.95
C TYR A 385 20.33 -11.83 -9.17
N LYS A 386 20.35 -10.71 -9.87
CA LYS A 386 20.06 -9.40 -9.28
C LYS A 386 19.38 -8.59 -10.35
N PHE A 387 18.07 -8.44 -10.23
CA PHE A 387 17.26 -7.77 -11.23
C PHE A 387 16.72 -6.45 -10.72
N TYR A 388 16.76 -5.44 -11.59
CA TYR A 388 16.39 -4.06 -11.32
C TYR A 388 15.27 -3.67 -12.27
N TYR A 389 14.10 -3.42 -11.71
CA TYR A 389 12.88 -3.09 -12.43
C TYR A 389 12.77 -1.59 -12.64
N ASP A 390 12.44 -1.21 -13.87
CA ASP A 390 11.95 0.12 -14.21
C ASP A 390 10.52 0.00 -14.73
N VAL A 391 9.56 0.60 -14.04
CA VAL A 391 8.14 0.48 -14.38
C VAL A 391 7.49 1.86 -14.27
N SER A 392 6.79 2.29 -15.32
CA SER A 392 5.94 3.48 -15.28
C SER A 392 4.53 3.12 -15.74
N TRP A 393 3.51 3.45 -14.94
CA TRP A 393 2.13 3.05 -15.21
C TRP A 393 1.09 4.07 -14.72
N PRO A 394 -0.02 4.23 -15.45
CA PRO A 394 -1.15 5.06 -15.02
C PRO A 394 -1.95 4.42 -13.89
N VAL A 395 -2.54 5.25 -13.03
CA VAL A 395 -3.57 4.89 -12.06
C VAL A 395 -4.64 5.97 -12.10
N ILE A 396 -5.91 5.60 -12.21
CA ILE A 396 -7.01 6.55 -12.05
C ILE A 396 -7.50 6.50 -10.61
N VAL A 397 -7.73 7.67 -10.03
CA VAL A 397 -8.34 7.84 -8.72
C VAL A 397 -9.71 8.47 -8.90
N GLU A 398 -10.74 7.82 -8.38
CA GLU A 398 -12.09 8.36 -8.28
C GLU A 398 -12.36 8.77 -6.82
N ILE A 399 -12.73 10.03 -6.62
CA ILE A 399 -13.34 10.50 -5.37
C ILE A 399 -14.83 10.61 -5.61
N ARG A 400 -15.61 9.81 -4.87
CA ARG A 400 -17.05 9.78 -4.97
C ARG A 400 -17.70 10.26 -3.68
N ASN A 401 -18.73 11.08 -3.82
CA ASN A 401 -19.60 11.48 -2.72
C ASN A 401 -21.06 11.26 -3.12
N ASP A 402 -21.75 10.34 -2.44
CA ASP A 402 -23.14 10.02 -2.75
C ASP A 402 -24.14 11.07 -2.25
N ASN A 403 -23.75 11.97 -1.34
CA ASN A 403 -24.64 13.00 -0.78
C ASN A 403 -24.73 14.27 -1.63
N ASP A 404 -23.80 14.46 -2.57
CA ASP A 404 -23.79 15.62 -3.45
C ASP A 404 -24.90 15.52 -4.51
N PHE A 405 -25.31 16.66 -5.08
CA PHE A 405 -26.47 16.77 -5.97
C PHE A 405 -27.75 16.16 -5.38
N PHE A 406 -28.04 16.50 -4.11
CA PHE A 406 -29.23 16.02 -3.39
C PHE A 406 -29.36 14.48 -3.33
N GLY A 407 -28.25 13.75 -3.32
CA GLY A 407 -28.24 12.29 -3.26
C GLY A 407 -28.11 11.58 -4.59
N GLU A 408 -27.99 12.30 -5.71
CA GLU A 408 -27.65 11.70 -7.02
C GLU A 408 -26.21 11.18 -7.05
N GLY A 409 -25.34 11.78 -6.24
CA GLY A 409 -23.93 11.49 -6.13
C GLY A 409 -23.10 12.21 -7.18
N TYR A 410 -21.83 12.43 -6.85
CA TYR A 410 -20.86 13.06 -7.73
C TYR A 410 -19.53 12.31 -7.69
N SER A 411 -18.96 12.08 -8.87
CA SER A 411 -17.67 11.42 -9.06
C SER A 411 -16.68 12.39 -9.67
N TYR A 412 -15.49 12.46 -9.08
CA TYR A 412 -14.37 13.27 -9.54
C TYR A 412 -13.16 12.37 -9.80
N MET A 413 -12.73 12.31 -11.05
CA MET A 413 -11.69 11.40 -11.51
C MET A 413 -10.44 12.18 -11.92
N PHE A 414 -9.28 11.74 -11.43
CA PHE A 414 -7.98 12.23 -11.85
C PHE A 414 -6.98 11.10 -11.96
N ALA A 415 -5.93 11.28 -12.76
CA ALA A 415 -4.92 10.25 -12.94
C ALA A 415 -3.65 10.56 -12.14
N LEU A 416 -2.90 9.53 -11.80
CA LEU A 416 -1.55 9.56 -11.26
C LEU A 416 -0.68 8.61 -12.08
N GLU A 417 0.63 8.82 -12.08
CA GLU A 417 1.58 7.89 -12.69
C GLU A 417 2.54 7.35 -11.62
N GLY A 418 2.51 6.03 -11.40
CA GLY A 418 3.49 5.35 -10.58
C GLY A 418 4.79 5.15 -11.36
N ASN A 419 5.94 5.38 -10.72
CA ASN A 419 7.25 5.41 -11.34
C ASN A 419 8.32 4.72 -10.48
N VAL A 420 8.62 3.47 -10.80
CA VAL A 420 9.75 2.72 -10.23
C VAL A 420 10.93 2.83 -11.19
N LYS A 421 12.11 3.11 -10.65
CA LYS A 421 13.39 3.08 -11.38
C LYS A 421 14.41 2.36 -10.52
N ASP A 422 15.04 1.32 -11.05
CA ASP A 422 16.09 0.54 -10.40
C ASP A 422 15.66 -0.06 -9.04
N ASN A 423 14.43 -0.58 -8.97
CA ASN A 423 13.78 -1.01 -7.70
C ASN A 423 13.69 0.09 -6.63
N LYS A 424 13.83 1.37 -7.02
CA LYS A 424 13.63 2.53 -6.16
C LYS A 424 12.36 3.25 -6.57
N ASN A 425 11.72 3.88 -5.59
CA ASN A 425 10.77 4.94 -5.91
C ASN A 425 11.52 6.06 -6.64
N LEU A 426 10.80 6.81 -7.48
CA LEU A 426 11.42 7.83 -8.31
C LEU A 426 12.15 8.91 -7.51
N ARG A 427 11.65 9.27 -6.32
CA ARG A 427 12.30 10.25 -5.45
C ARG A 427 13.68 9.78 -5.00
N ASP A 428 13.80 8.56 -4.50
CA ASP A 428 15.08 7.97 -4.09
C ASP A 428 16.03 7.82 -5.29
N PHE A 429 15.50 7.41 -6.43
CA PHE A 429 16.27 7.33 -7.67
C PHE A 429 16.85 8.70 -8.07
N LEU A 430 16.02 9.75 -8.04
CA LEU A 430 16.42 11.13 -8.30
C LEU A 430 17.43 11.68 -7.30
N LEU A 431 17.46 11.13 -6.07
CA LEU A 431 18.48 11.44 -5.07
C LEU A 431 19.79 10.67 -5.29
N GLY A 432 19.92 9.91 -6.39
CA GLY A 432 21.12 9.15 -6.74
C GLY A 432 21.27 7.84 -5.95
N ILE A 433 20.19 7.32 -5.38
CA ILE A 433 20.19 6.06 -4.60
C ILE A 433 20.10 4.81 -5.53
N GLY A 434 20.02 5.03 -6.85
CA GLY A 434 20.03 3.98 -7.87
C GLY A 434 21.42 3.55 -8.37
N THR A 435 21.47 2.47 -9.15
CA THR A 435 22.66 1.87 -9.76
C THR A 435 23.20 2.69 -10.93
N ILE A 436 22.36 3.48 -11.58
CA ILE A 436 22.77 4.47 -12.57
C ILE A 436 23.11 5.75 -11.80
N GLY A 437 24.35 6.23 -11.94
CA GLY A 437 25.01 7.22 -11.06
C GLY A 437 24.26 8.55 -10.81
N PRO A 438 24.84 9.48 -10.03
CA PRO A 438 24.10 10.60 -9.44
C PRO A 438 23.49 11.52 -10.50
N TYR A 439 22.15 11.54 -10.57
CA TYR A 439 21.39 12.49 -11.37
C TYR A 439 21.21 13.80 -10.60
N THR A 440 21.17 14.92 -11.30
CA THR A 440 20.72 16.20 -10.74
C THR A 440 19.24 16.37 -11.07
N PRO A 441 18.31 16.15 -10.13
CA PRO A 441 16.90 16.34 -10.39
C PRO A 441 16.61 17.82 -10.68
N VAL A 442 15.93 18.10 -11.80
CA VAL A 442 15.34 19.41 -12.06
C VAL A 442 13.89 19.34 -11.59
N TYR A 443 13.65 19.81 -10.36
CA TYR A 443 12.29 19.99 -9.86
C TYR A 443 11.74 21.31 -10.41
N GLU A 444 10.83 21.25 -11.39
CA GLU A 444 10.00 22.40 -11.76
C GLU A 444 8.74 22.37 -10.90
N PHE A 445 8.77 23.10 -9.78
CA PHE A 445 7.58 23.36 -9.00
C PHE A 445 6.88 24.59 -9.57
N THR A 446 5.65 24.43 -10.06
CA THR A 446 4.65 25.50 -9.98
C THR A 446 3.85 25.29 -8.71
N VAL A 447 4.40 25.73 -7.57
CA VAL A 447 3.58 25.91 -6.35
C VAL A 447 2.97 27.30 -6.44
N ASP A 448 1.65 27.42 -6.36
CA ASP A 448 1.03 28.70 -6.01
C ASP A 448 0.37 28.70 -4.63
N GLU A 449 0.32 29.93 -4.11
CA GLU A 449 0.24 30.37 -2.73
C GLU A 449 -1.12 30.12 -2.06
N GLN A 450 -1.23 29.04 -1.29
CA GLN A 450 -2.06 29.01 -0.07
C GLN A 450 -1.38 28.36 1.16
N GLY A 451 -0.07 28.11 1.12
CA GLY A 451 0.74 27.82 2.31
C GLY A 451 1.80 28.90 2.46
N GLN A 452 1.70 29.72 3.51
CA GLN A 452 2.45 30.96 3.71
C GLN A 452 3.98 30.85 3.49
N TYR A 453 4.55 31.79 2.75
CA TYR A 453 5.99 32.08 2.70
C TYR A 453 6.36 33.25 3.62
N ASP A 454 7.60 33.26 4.11
CA ASP A 454 8.18 34.40 4.82
C ASP A 454 8.57 35.55 3.85
N GLU A 455 8.80 36.74 4.42
CA GLU A 455 9.02 38.00 3.69
C GLU A 455 10.33 38.08 2.85
N ARG A 456 11.01 36.95 2.55
CA ARG A 456 12.30 36.98 1.83
C ARG A 456 12.38 36.21 0.53
N GLY A 457 11.25 35.79 -0.04
CA GLY A 457 11.11 35.52 -1.49
C GLY A 457 12.22 34.66 -2.12
N SER A 458 12.76 33.70 -1.38
CA SER A 458 13.72 32.72 -1.88
C SER A 458 13.12 31.34 -1.69
N PRO A 459 13.15 30.45 -2.70
CA PRO A 459 12.83 29.04 -2.47
C PRO A 459 13.74 28.53 -1.35
N PRO A 460 13.27 27.63 -0.48
CA PRO A 460 14.14 27.04 0.53
C PRO A 460 15.37 26.50 -0.19
N GLU A 461 16.56 26.96 0.21
CA GLU A 461 17.82 26.35 -0.20
C GLU A 461 17.73 24.87 0.18
N VAL A 462 17.42 24.03 -0.80
CA VAL A 462 17.67 22.61 -0.69
C VAL A 462 19.18 22.50 -0.61
N MET A 463 19.69 22.24 0.59
CA MET A 463 21.10 21.97 0.85
C MET A 463 21.57 20.86 -0.10
N ASN A 464 22.19 21.28 -1.20
CA ASN A 464 22.96 20.40 -2.07
C ASN A 464 24.30 20.10 -1.38
N SER A 465 24.33 19.01 -0.64
CA SER A 465 25.56 18.27 -0.36
C SER A 465 25.18 16.99 0.35
N LEU A 466 24.86 15.90 -0.36
CA LEU A 466 24.98 14.57 0.23
C LEU A 466 25.65 13.64 -0.78
N THR A 467 26.78 13.12 -0.32
CA THR A 467 27.75 12.25 -0.95
C THR A 467 27.15 10.91 -1.38
N THR A 468 27.71 10.29 -2.42
CA THR A 468 27.41 8.95 -2.98
C THR A 468 27.67 7.76 -2.04
N SER A 469 27.74 8.01 -0.74
CA SER A 469 27.74 7.00 0.32
C SER A 469 26.59 7.37 1.25
N THR A 470 25.72 6.42 1.62
CA THR A 470 24.70 6.69 2.64
C THR A 470 25.43 7.29 3.84
N LEU A 471 25.14 8.55 4.17
CA LEU A 471 25.86 9.20 5.26
C LEU A 471 25.51 8.57 6.61
N PHE A 472 24.45 7.75 6.64
CA PHE A 472 24.13 6.83 7.71
C PHE A 472 25.33 6.01 8.18
N CYS A 473 26.26 5.61 7.29
CA CYS A 473 27.50 4.91 7.66
C CYS A 473 28.74 5.77 7.85
N SER A 474 28.65 7.07 7.61
CA SER A 474 29.79 7.96 7.74
C SER A 474 30.17 8.13 9.21
N GLU A 475 31.45 7.97 9.54
CA GLU A 475 31.99 8.24 10.88
C GLU A 475 31.62 9.62 11.42
N LYS A 476 31.47 10.61 10.52
CA LYS A 476 31.10 11.98 10.89
C LYS A 476 29.62 12.16 11.24
N GLN A 477 28.77 11.16 10.96
CA GLN A 477 27.32 11.18 11.23
C GLN A 477 26.87 10.14 12.27
N LYS A 478 27.81 9.38 12.85
CA LYS A 478 27.58 8.58 14.06
C LYS A 478 27.43 9.50 15.27
N LEU A 479 26.32 10.25 15.32
CA LEU A 479 25.99 11.25 16.34
C LEU A 479 24.98 10.73 17.37
N GLY A 480 24.53 9.48 17.23
CA GLY A 480 23.58 8.82 18.10
C GLY A 480 24.23 8.28 19.38
N ALA A 481 23.72 7.14 19.84
CA ALA A 481 24.13 6.53 21.09
C ALA A 481 25.51 5.86 21.02
N ASP A 482 26.26 5.86 22.13
CA ASP A 482 27.44 5.02 22.30
C ASP A 482 26.97 3.59 22.62
N LEU A 483 27.51 2.60 21.93
CA LEU A 483 27.13 1.19 22.02
C LEU A 483 28.29 0.38 22.61
N TYR A 484 28.01 -0.34 23.68
CA TYR A 484 28.87 -1.36 24.27
C TYR A 484 28.14 -2.70 24.27
N LEU A 485 28.61 -3.64 23.47
CA LEU A 485 28.06 -4.99 23.38
C LEU A 485 29.04 -5.98 23.98
N ASN A 486 28.52 -6.89 24.80
CA ASN A 486 29.20 -8.11 25.19
C ASN A 486 28.45 -9.30 24.60
N VAL A 487 29.05 -9.99 23.64
CA VAL A 487 28.44 -11.12 22.93
C VAL A 487 28.98 -12.43 23.50
N THR A 488 28.06 -13.32 23.89
CA THR A 488 28.35 -14.65 24.44
C THR A 488 27.58 -15.73 23.68
N SER A 489 27.98 -16.98 23.85
CA SER A 489 27.21 -18.15 23.40
C SER A 489 26.31 -18.63 24.54
N GLU A 490 25.08 -19.06 24.22
CA GLU A 490 24.23 -19.80 25.19
C GLU A 490 24.80 -21.20 25.49
N ASP A 491 25.51 -21.81 24.52
CA ASP A 491 26.26 -23.05 24.72
C ASP A 491 27.62 -22.73 25.40
N PRO A 492 27.85 -23.12 26.67
CA PRO A 492 29.07 -22.80 27.41
C PRO A 492 30.32 -23.48 26.84
N ASP A 493 30.17 -24.51 26.00
CA ASP A 493 31.30 -25.20 25.34
C ASP A 493 31.75 -24.47 24.05
N THR A 494 31.05 -23.41 23.62
CA THR A 494 31.31 -22.69 22.37
C THR A 494 31.75 -21.25 22.63
N MET A 495 32.87 -20.86 22.02
CA MET A 495 33.38 -19.48 22.08
C MET A 495 32.88 -18.68 20.88
N ILE A 496 32.46 -17.43 21.10
CA ILE A 496 32.13 -16.49 20.03
C ILE A 496 33.41 -15.78 19.58
N GLU A 497 33.84 -16.04 18.35
CA GLU A 497 34.96 -15.34 17.71
C GLU A 497 34.42 -14.34 16.70
N ARG A 498 34.84 -13.06 16.81
CA ARG A 498 34.64 -12.02 15.78
C ARG A 498 33.19 -11.88 15.28
N ALA A 499 32.25 -11.63 16.19
CA ALA A 499 30.86 -11.36 15.82
C ALA A 499 30.75 -10.07 15.02
N ARG A 500 30.14 -10.13 13.83
CA ARG A 500 29.89 -8.98 12.98
C ARG A 500 28.67 -8.22 13.49
N ILE A 501 28.83 -6.92 13.71
CA ILE A 501 27.83 -6.04 14.28
C ILE A 501 27.38 -5.05 13.21
N SER A 502 26.08 -4.97 12.96
CA SER A 502 25.48 -4.01 12.05
C SER A 502 24.35 -3.24 12.73
N PHE A 503 24.08 -2.01 12.29
CA PHE A 503 22.95 -1.20 12.75
C PHE A 503 22.08 -0.78 11.57
N GLY A 504 20.80 -1.15 11.59
CA GLY A 504 19.82 -0.80 10.57
C GLY A 504 18.86 0.29 11.02
N CYS A 505 18.27 1.01 10.05
CA CYS A 505 17.22 1.99 10.25
C CYS A 505 16.14 1.83 9.16
N GLY A 506 15.02 1.18 9.51
CA GLY A 506 13.99 0.78 8.54
C GLY A 506 14.48 -0.29 7.55
N MET A 507 13.80 -0.42 6.40
CA MET A 507 14.11 -1.42 5.37
C MET A 507 15.20 -1.01 4.36
N HIS A 508 15.75 0.22 4.48
CA HIS A 508 16.49 0.85 3.38
C HIS A 508 17.94 1.25 3.72
N ALA A 509 18.37 1.15 4.98
CA ALA A 509 19.74 1.46 5.37
C ALA A 509 20.20 0.53 6.50
N ALA A 510 21.27 -0.24 6.24
CA ALA A 510 22.02 -1.00 7.24
C ALA A 510 23.49 -0.58 7.19
N CYS A 511 24.08 -0.42 8.35
CA CYS A 511 25.47 -0.03 8.50
C CYS A 511 26.29 -1.11 9.19
N ASP A 512 27.31 -1.60 8.51
CA ASP A 512 28.31 -2.45 9.12
C ASP A 512 29.17 -1.62 10.08
N LEU A 513 29.13 -1.96 11.36
CA LEU A 513 29.86 -1.25 12.40
C LEU A 513 31.23 -1.88 12.66
N GLY A 514 31.45 -3.13 12.25
CA GLY A 514 32.68 -3.89 12.47
C GLY A 514 32.45 -5.20 13.22
N GLU A 515 33.53 -5.76 13.76
CA GLU A 515 33.54 -7.04 14.44
C GLU A 515 33.96 -6.90 15.91
N THR A 516 33.48 -7.78 16.80
CA THR A 516 33.89 -7.82 18.20
C THR A 516 35.34 -8.25 18.39
N GLU A 517 36.00 -7.72 19.42
CA GLU A 517 37.28 -8.21 19.93
C GLU A 517 37.08 -9.35 20.94
N THR A 518 37.73 -10.48 20.73
CA THR A 518 37.57 -11.68 21.56
C THR A 518 38.46 -11.64 22.80
N ASP A 519 37.86 -11.80 23.99
CA ASP A 519 38.57 -11.98 25.26
C ASP A 519 38.60 -13.45 25.69
N ILE A 520 39.77 -14.07 25.52
CA ILE A 520 40.05 -15.48 25.81
C ILE A 520 39.87 -15.81 27.31
N LYS A 521 39.97 -14.82 28.23
CA LYS A 521 39.86 -15.06 29.68
C LYS A 521 38.42 -15.14 30.16
N THR A 522 37.51 -14.45 29.49
CA THR A 522 36.09 -14.32 29.88
C THR A 522 35.15 -15.10 28.95
N ASN A 523 35.68 -15.73 27.90
CA ASN A 523 34.93 -16.44 26.86
C ASN A 523 33.84 -15.56 26.23
N SER A 524 34.14 -14.27 26.05
CA SER A 524 33.20 -13.28 25.55
C SER A 524 33.84 -12.36 24.51
N SER A 525 32.99 -11.74 23.71
CA SER A 525 33.40 -10.91 22.57
C SER A 525 32.83 -9.51 22.74
N LEU A 526 33.72 -8.52 22.90
CA LEU A 526 33.36 -7.15 23.24
C LEU A 526 33.36 -6.26 21.99
N PHE A 527 32.40 -5.34 21.91
CA PHE A 527 32.35 -4.36 20.82
C PHE A 527 31.94 -3.00 21.33
N GLU A 528 32.67 -1.97 20.89
CA GLU A 528 32.38 -0.57 21.19
C GLU A 528 32.27 0.20 19.88
N ALA A 529 31.16 0.91 19.70
CA ALA A 529 30.98 1.79 18.55
C ALA A 529 30.03 2.94 18.86
N LYS A 530 30.03 3.96 18.01
CA LYS A 530 29.03 5.02 18.05
C LYS A 530 27.98 4.79 16.97
N LEU A 531 26.71 4.90 17.33
CA LEU A 531 25.60 4.63 16.42
C LEU A 531 25.18 5.86 15.61
N PRO A 532 24.70 5.68 14.36
CA PRO A 532 23.95 6.69 13.63
C PRO A 532 22.64 7.06 14.35
N ILE A 533 22.06 8.21 14.02
CA ILE A 533 20.73 8.62 14.52
C ILE A 533 19.66 7.89 13.71
N CYS A 534 18.76 7.18 14.40
CA CYS A 534 17.61 6.51 13.82
C CYS A 534 16.42 6.65 14.77
N MET A 535 15.48 7.52 14.40
CA MET A 535 14.36 7.88 15.26
C MET A 535 13.18 6.93 15.19
N ASN A 536 13.08 6.06 14.19
CA ASN A 536 12.02 5.07 14.04
C ASN A 536 12.55 3.82 13.32
N GLY A 537 12.29 2.62 13.86
CA GLY A 537 12.66 1.35 13.21
C GLY A 537 14.15 1.01 13.21
N GLY A 538 14.90 1.54 14.18
CA GLY A 538 16.32 1.20 14.34
C GLY A 538 16.52 -0.17 14.97
N TYR A 539 17.54 -0.92 14.54
CA TYR A 539 17.88 -2.22 15.09
C TYR A 539 19.37 -2.51 15.02
N ILE A 540 19.89 -3.29 15.96
CA ILE A 540 21.23 -3.87 15.90
C ILE A 540 21.10 -5.31 15.43
N SER A 541 21.92 -5.71 14.46
CA SER A 541 22.06 -7.10 14.00
C SER A 541 23.43 -7.62 14.41
N ILE A 542 23.46 -8.84 14.94
CA ILE A 542 24.66 -9.53 15.41
C ILE A 542 24.75 -10.86 14.68
N GLU A 543 25.80 -11.06 13.90
CA GLU A 543 26.00 -12.24 13.06
C GLU A 543 27.32 -12.94 13.44
N VAL A 544 27.25 -14.26 13.66
CA VAL A 544 28.39 -15.12 13.95
C VAL A 544 28.19 -16.43 13.20
N ASP A 545 29.22 -16.91 12.51
CA ASP A 545 29.17 -18.21 11.84
C ASP A 545 28.79 -19.33 12.82
N GLY A 546 27.88 -20.20 12.39
CA GLY A 546 27.37 -21.31 13.20
C GLY A 546 26.42 -20.91 14.34
N HIS A 547 26.01 -19.64 14.44
CA HIS A 547 25.04 -19.16 15.43
C HIS A 547 23.91 -18.37 14.76
N MET A 548 22.78 -18.28 15.47
CA MET A 548 21.62 -17.50 15.04
C MET A 548 21.94 -16.01 15.02
N THR A 549 21.60 -15.35 13.92
CA THR A 549 21.63 -13.89 13.85
C THR A 549 20.59 -13.31 14.80
N LYS A 550 21.01 -12.39 15.66
CA LYS A 550 20.12 -11.75 16.65
C LYS A 550 19.87 -10.29 16.28
N TYR A 551 18.60 -9.90 16.33
CA TYR A 551 18.14 -8.53 16.07
C TYR A 551 17.63 -7.86 17.34
N ILE A 552 18.09 -6.65 17.63
CA ILE A 552 17.74 -5.92 18.85
C ILE A 552 17.13 -4.57 18.45
N PRO A 553 15.84 -4.29 18.69
CA PRO A 553 15.24 -2.99 18.41
C PRO A 553 15.94 -1.92 19.24
N LYS A 554 16.49 -0.89 18.60
CA LYS A 554 17.09 0.28 19.27
C LYS A 554 16.86 1.54 18.46
N MET A 555 16.21 2.50 19.10
CA MET A 555 16.07 3.86 18.60
C MET A 555 17.23 4.71 19.13
N THR A 556 17.79 5.55 18.28
CA THR A 556 18.90 6.44 18.62
C THR A 556 18.48 7.87 18.26
N SER A 557 17.81 8.56 19.18
CA SER A 557 17.20 9.87 18.93
C SER A 557 17.95 11.07 19.52
N MET A 558 18.98 10.86 20.36
CA MET A 558 19.78 11.95 20.94
C MET A 558 21.27 11.59 21.12
N PRO A 559 22.20 12.56 21.02
CA PRO A 559 23.58 12.40 21.47
C PRO A 559 23.65 12.24 23.01
N ASN A 560 24.60 11.43 23.50
CA ASN A 560 24.89 11.11 24.92
C ASN A 560 24.03 10.01 25.59
N ILE A 561 23.41 9.12 24.82
CA ILE A 561 22.83 7.89 25.36
C ILE A 561 23.86 6.78 25.25
N THR A 562 24.06 5.99 26.31
CA THR A 562 24.92 4.81 26.29
C THR A 562 24.04 3.55 26.33
N ILE A 563 24.26 2.65 25.36
CA ILE A 563 23.60 1.35 25.25
C ILE A 563 24.61 0.29 25.69
N ASN A 564 24.39 -0.30 26.86
CA ASN A 564 25.18 -1.41 27.38
C ASN A 564 24.33 -2.67 27.34
N GLU A 565 24.68 -3.64 26.50
CA GLU A 565 23.92 -4.89 26.36
C GLU A 565 24.87 -6.09 26.45
N THR A 566 24.40 -7.15 27.12
CA THR A 566 25.03 -8.47 27.06
C THR A 566 24.09 -9.41 26.33
N ILE A 567 24.56 -9.95 25.21
CA ILE A 567 23.74 -10.70 24.26
C ILE A 567 24.29 -12.09 24.12
N SER A 568 23.47 -13.07 24.49
CA SER A 568 23.77 -14.47 24.21
C SER A 568 23.16 -14.88 22.87
N LEU A 569 23.95 -15.57 22.04
CA LEU A 569 23.55 -16.14 20.76
C LEU A 569 23.30 -17.64 20.89
N LYS A 570 22.31 -18.14 20.16
CA LYS A 570 21.99 -19.57 20.07
C LYS A 570 22.80 -20.21 18.96
N LYS A 571 23.31 -21.41 19.23
CA LYS A 571 24.09 -22.19 18.27
C LYS A 571 23.19 -22.96 17.30
N TYR A 572 23.63 -23.07 16.05
CA TYR A 572 23.02 -24.00 15.09
C TYR A 572 23.59 -25.40 15.26
N TYR A 573 22.70 -26.39 15.21
CA TYR A 573 23.03 -27.80 15.12
C TYR A 573 22.66 -28.31 13.73
N HIS A 574 23.63 -28.92 13.08
CA HIS A 574 23.47 -29.56 11.78
C HIS A 574 22.90 -30.97 11.97
N VAL A 575 21.66 -31.20 11.54
CA VAL A 575 20.95 -32.47 11.72
C VAL A 575 20.57 -33.08 10.37
N ASN A 576 21.12 -34.26 10.08
CA ASN A 576 20.74 -35.03 8.90
C ASN A 576 19.26 -35.41 8.97
N THR A 577 18.53 -35.17 7.89
CA THR A 577 17.07 -35.32 7.86
C THR A 577 16.65 -36.27 6.74
N THR A 578 15.73 -37.16 7.07
CA THR A 578 15.11 -38.13 6.17
C THR A 578 13.60 -37.94 6.14
N PHE A 579 12.99 -38.23 5.00
CA PHE A 579 11.56 -38.02 4.78
C PHE A 579 10.86 -39.34 4.48
N LYS A 580 9.71 -39.52 5.12
CA LYS A 580 8.78 -40.63 4.88
C LYS A 580 7.47 -40.07 4.39
N LYS A 581 6.76 -40.81 3.55
CA LYS A 581 5.37 -40.51 3.17
C LYS A 581 4.41 -41.47 3.82
N LEU A 582 3.31 -40.93 4.33
CA LEU A 582 2.16 -41.62 4.87
C LEU A 582 1.06 -41.59 3.83
N SER A 583 0.92 -42.68 3.08
CA SER A 583 -0.05 -42.77 1.99
C SER A 583 -1.47 -42.88 2.53
N PHE A 584 -2.40 -42.14 1.95
CA PHE A 584 -3.82 -42.20 2.25
C PHE A 584 -4.57 -42.94 1.14
N THR A 585 -5.61 -43.66 1.52
CA THR A 585 -6.52 -44.33 0.61
C THR A 585 -7.89 -43.69 0.65
N ARG A 586 -8.51 -43.53 -0.52
CA ARG A 586 -9.87 -43.00 -0.68
C ARG A 586 -10.89 -44.12 -0.47
N ASN A 587 -11.67 -44.03 0.60
CA ASN A 587 -12.83 -44.89 0.83
C ASN A 587 -14.12 -44.10 0.54
N VAL A 588 -14.95 -44.62 -0.35
CA VAL A 588 -16.24 -44.00 -0.70
C VAL A 588 -17.30 -44.50 0.27
N LEU A 589 -17.83 -43.61 1.13
CA LEU A 589 -18.99 -43.93 1.96
C LEU A 589 -20.28 -43.60 1.19
N TYR A 590 -21.08 -44.63 0.92
CA TYR A 590 -22.36 -44.48 0.23
C TYR A 590 -23.41 -43.91 1.19
N ILE A 591 -23.95 -42.73 0.87
CA ILE A 591 -25.12 -42.16 1.56
C ILE A 591 -26.29 -42.19 0.57
N ASP A 592 -27.29 -42.99 0.91
CA ASP A 592 -28.62 -43.13 0.28
C ASP A 592 -28.66 -43.49 -1.24
N PRO A 593 -29.17 -44.67 -1.62
CA PRO A 593 -29.38 -45.02 -3.04
C PRO A 593 -30.36 -44.10 -3.78
N ALA A 594 -31.13 -43.25 -3.09
CA ALA A 594 -31.92 -42.19 -3.73
C ALA A 594 -31.08 -41.00 -4.25
N ASP A 595 -29.82 -40.88 -3.82
CA ASP A 595 -28.89 -39.77 -4.12
C ASP A 595 -27.71 -40.18 -5.02
N GLU A 596 -27.77 -41.36 -5.63
CA GLU A 596 -26.76 -41.98 -6.52
C GLU A 596 -26.21 -41.06 -7.63
N TRP A 597 -26.96 -40.02 -7.98
CA TRP A 597 -26.70 -39.14 -9.13
C TRP A 597 -26.44 -37.68 -8.74
N ARG A 598 -26.44 -37.35 -7.43
CA ARG A 598 -26.05 -36.02 -6.93
C ARG A 598 -24.54 -35.86 -6.75
N GLY A 599 -23.76 -36.94 -6.85
CA GLY A 599 -22.31 -36.88 -6.62
C GLY A 599 -21.93 -36.56 -5.17
N ASN A 600 -22.88 -36.61 -4.23
CA ASN A 600 -22.61 -36.44 -2.80
C ASN A 600 -22.06 -37.75 -2.20
N TYR A 601 -20.91 -38.17 -2.69
CA TYR A 601 -20.10 -39.17 -2.02
C TYR A 601 -19.30 -38.44 -0.94
N THR A 602 -19.44 -38.86 0.32
CA THR A 602 -18.43 -38.47 1.31
C THR A 602 -17.26 -39.42 1.14
N THR A 603 -16.15 -38.90 0.60
CA THR A 603 -14.88 -39.61 0.62
C THR A 603 -14.29 -39.47 2.02
N VAL A 604 -13.85 -40.61 2.57
CA VAL A 604 -13.07 -40.63 3.81
C VAL A 604 -11.67 -41.08 3.45
N LEU A 605 -10.69 -40.23 3.77
CA LEU A 605 -9.28 -40.54 3.63
C LEU A 605 -8.82 -41.30 4.88
N GLU A 606 -8.32 -42.53 4.67
CA GLU A 606 -7.76 -43.36 5.73
C GLU A 606 -6.23 -43.52 5.57
N PRO A 607 -5.46 -43.43 6.66
CA PRO A 607 -4.01 -43.49 6.58
C PRO A 607 -3.50 -44.93 6.48
N GLY A 608 -2.65 -45.18 5.50
CA GLY A 608 -1.95 -46.44 5.27
C GLY A 608 -0.60 -46.54 5.99
N SER A 609 0.37 -47.18 5.31
CA SER A 609 1.72 -47.40 5.79
C SER A 609 2.66 -46.22 5.49
N LYS A 610 3.74 -46.11 6.28
CA LYS A 610 4.84 -45.20 5.97
C LYS A 610 5.77 -45.85 4.94
N SER A 611 6.21 -45.09 3.95
CA SER A 611 7.19 -45.49 2.95
C SER A 611 8.23 -44.38 2.73
N ASP A 612 9.33 -44.71 2.08
CA ASP A 612 10.30 -43.71 1.60
C ASP A 612 9.71 -42.89 0.45
N LEU A 613 10.30 -41.73 0.16
CA LEU A 613 9.99 -40.97 -1.05
C LEU A 613 10.38 -41.79 -2.30
N ASP A 614 9.54 -41.73 -3.32
CA ASP A 614 9.77 -42.37 -4.62
C ASP A 614 10.65 -41.48 -5.52
N PRO A 615 11.31 -42.06 -6.54
CA PRO A 615 12.08 -41.28 -7.52
C PRO A 615 11.28 -40.24 -8.33
N THR A 616 9.94 -40.26 -8.24
CA THR A 616 9.07 -39.26 -8.87
C THR A 616 8.56 -38.21 -7.89
N ASP A 617 8.83 -38.36 -6.59
CA ASP A 617 8.36 -37.45 -5.56
C ASP A 617 9.27 -36.23 -5.44
N MET A 618 8.74 -35.02 -5.65
CA MET A 618 9.42 -33.76 -5.35
C MET A 618 8.84 -33.16 -4.07
N LEU A 619 9.70 -32.76 -3.13
CA LEU A 619 9.28 -32.11 -1.89
C LEU A 619 9.74 -30.66 -1.91
N ILE A 620 8.82 -29.73 -1.66
CA ILE A 620 9.15 -28.36 -1.27
C ILE A 620 8.69 -28.21 0.18
N LEU A 621 9.63 -28.00 1.10
CA LEU A 621 9.37 -27.89 2.53
C LEU A 621 9.93 -26.59 3.07
N ARG A 622 9.06 -25.77 3.63
CA ARG A 622 9.39 -24.61 4.45
C ARG A 622 9.36 -25.01 5.92
N ILE A 623 10.43 -24.66 6.64
CA ILE A 623 10.56 -24.82 8.08
C ILE A 623 10.76 -23.43 8.67
N SER A 624 9.87 -23.01 9.57
CA SER A 624 9.96 -21.69 10.20
C SER A 624 10.06 -21.86 11.71
N ARG A 625 11.05 -21.24 12.34
CA ARG A 625 11.11 -21.12 13.80
C ARG A 625 10.05 -20.12 14.24
N VAL A 626 9.24 -20.50 15.23
CA VAL A 626 8.22 -19.62 15.82
C VAL A 626 8.94 -18.47 16.52
N GLN A 627 8.48 -17.25 16.25
CA GLN A 627 9.02 -16.02 16.78
C GLN A 627 8.73 -15.93 18.29
N GLY A 628 9.77 -15.68 19.09
CA GLY A 628 9.62 -15.46 20.53
C GLY A 628 9.01 -14.09 20.86
N GLU A 629 8.37 -13.97 22.02
CA GLU A 629 7.90 -12.67 22.53
C GLU A 629 9.04 -11.65 22.57
N GLY A 630 8.89 -10.54 21.82
CA GLY A 630 9.87 -9.44 21.77
C GLY A 630 10.94 -9.56 20.67
N GLU A 631 10.96 -10.63 19.88
CA GLU A 631 11.80 -10.74 18.68
C GLU A 631 11.17 -9.91 17.53
N LEU A 632 11.95 -9.32 16.63
CA LEU A 632 11.45 -8.45 15.54
C LEU A 632 11.13 -9.21 14.24
N PHE A 633 11.78 -10.35 14.02
CA PHE A 633 11.67 -11.15 12.82
C PHE A 633 11.62 -12.63 13.21
N PRO A 634 10.91 -13.50 12.45
CA PRO A 634 11.07 -14.94 12.61
C PRO A 634 12.53 -15.29 12.29
N GLU A 635 13.31 -15.63 13.32
CA GLU A 635 14.77 -15.71 13.24
C GLU A 635 15.29 -16.80 12.29
N GLN A 636 14.42 -17.67 11.77
CA GLN A 636 14.85 -18.76 10.91
C GLN A 636 13.71 -19.28 10.02
N THR A 637 13.81 -19.06 8.71
CA THR A 637 13.03 -19.79 7.70
C THR A 637 13.99 -20.52 6.78
N GLN A 638 13.84 -21.84 6.66
CA GLN A 638 14.57 -22.68 5.71
C GLN A 638 13.59 -23.22 4.68
N ILE A 639 13.94 -23.14 3.39
CA ILE A 639 13.19 -23.79 2.32
C ILE A 639 14.08 -24.91 1.75
N ILE A 640 13.57 -26.12 1.82
CA ILE A 640 14.20 -27.33 1.32
C ILE A 640 13.45 -27.74 0.07
N ILE A 641 14.17 -27.94 -1.01
CA ILE A 641 13.63 -28.54 -2.22
C ILE A 641 14.37 -29.84 -2.44
N LEU A 642 13.67 -30.97 -2.32
CA LEU A 642 14.21 -32.29 -2.65
C LEU A 642 13.69 -32.69 -4.01
N ASP A 643 14.61 -32.85 -4.94
CA ASP A 643 14.34 -33.39 -6.26
C ASP A 643 15.11 -34.72 -6.44
N PRO A 644 14.40 -35.84 -6.61
CA PRO A 644 14.95 -37.19 -6.62
C PRO A 644 15.84 -37.56 -7.81
N GLU A 645 15.99 -36.70 -8.82
CA GLU A 645 16.89 -36.97 -9.96
C GLU A 645 18.36 -37.20 -9.51
N SER A 646 18.69 -36.82 -8.28
CA SER A 646 19.99 -37.00 -7.63
C SER A 646 20.16 -38.33 -6.85
N GLY A 647 19.08 -39.09 -6.60
CA GLY A 647 19.11 -40.34 -5.83
C GLY A 647 19.35 -40.20 -4.32
N ILE A 648 19.30 -38.99 -3.76
CA ILE A 648 19.57 -38.71 -2.33
C ILE A 648 18.37 -37.99 -1.69
N PHE A 649 17.60 -38.70 -0.86
CA PHE A 649 16.50 -38.13 -0.05
C PHE A 649 16.96 -37.75 1.36
N ARG A 650 18.12 -37.11 1.44
CA ARG A 650 18.70 -36.65 2.70
C ARG A 650 19.12 -35.20 2.53
N THR A 651 18.73 -34.37 3.50
CA THR A 651 19.22 -33.00 3.62
C THR A 651 19.76 -32.80 5.01
N GLU A 652 20.67 -31.86 5.18
CA GLU A 652 21.04 -31.36 6.49
C GLU A 652 20.14 -30.16 6.82
N LEU A 653 19.63 -30.12 8.05
CA LEU A 653 18.90 -28.97 8.58
C LEU A 653 19.74 -28.27 9.62
N ASN A 654 19.75 -26.95 9.56
CA ASN A 654 20.31 -26.13 10.63
C ASN A 654 19.19 -25.93 11.64
N LEU A 655 19.29 -26.47 12.85
CA LEU A 655 18.27 -26.30 13.89
C LEU A 655 18.89 -25.69 15.13
N ALA A 656 18.24 -24.68 15.68
CA ALA A 656 18.52 -24.16 17.01
C ALA A 656 17.41 -24.59 18.01
N PRO A 657 17.66 -24.55 19.32
CA PRO A 657 16.62 -24.82 20.31
C PRO A 657 15.43 -23.86 20.16
N GLY A 658 14.21 -24.40 20.15
CA GLY A 658 13.01 -23.59 19.95
C GLY A 658 11.81 -24.38 19.44
N GLU A 659 10.79 -23.65 19.01
CA GLU A 659 9.57 -24.18 18.43
C GLU A 659 9.56 -23.93 16.92
N TYR A 660 9.10 -24.90 16.15
CA TYR A 660 9.10 -24.85 14.69
C TYR A 660 7.75 -25.21 14.09
N THR A 661 7.38 -24.50 13.03
CA THR A 661 6.29 -24.85 12.11
C THR A 661 6.87 -25.42 10.83
N PHE A 662 6.06 -26.28 10.20
CA PHE A 662 6.43 -26.96 8.97
C PHE A 662 5.31 -26.80 7.96
N GLU A 663 5.65 -26.39 6.76
CA GLU A 663 4.73 -26.27 5.63
C GLU A 663 5.42 -26.86 4.42
N GLY A 664 4.89 -27.94 3.85
CA GLY A 664 5.52 -28.57 2.72
C GLY A 664 4.52 -29.18 1.76
N ASN A 665 4.83 -29.10 0.48
CA ASN A 665 4.06 -29.69 -0.60
C ASN A 665 4.86 -30.85 -1.19
N LEU A 666 4.21 -32.01 -1.27
CA LEU A 666 4.69 -33.18 -1.98
C LEU A 666 4.07 -33.16 -3.38
N PHE A 667 4.89 -33.31 -4.40
CA PHE A 667 4.47 -33.37 -5.80
C PHE A 667 4.85 -34.73 -6.37
N ASP A 668 3.98 -35.31 -7.20
CA ASP A 668 4.34 -36.45 -8.05
C ASP A 668 4.64 -35.92 -9.46
N LYS A 669 5.84 -36.22 -9.97
CA LYS A 669 6.30 -35.90 -11.32
C LYS A 669 5.72 -36.82 -12.40
N LYS A 670 4.90 -37.82 -12.03
CA LYS A 670 4.18 -38.62 -13.02
C LYS A 670 3.08 -37.79 -13.66
N GLU A 671 3.01 -37.85 -14.98
CA GLU A 671 1.89 -37.29 -15.73
C GLU A 671 0.57 -37.90 -15.22
N THR A 672 -0.33 -37.03 -14.76
CA THR A 672 -1.65 -37.41 -14.27
C THR A 672 -2.69 -36.83 -15.21
N THR A 673 -3.57 -37.67 -15.74
CA THR A 673 -4.65 -37.24 -16.64
C THR A 673 -5.99 -37.43 -15.96
N ILE A 674 -6.72 -36.34 -15.76
CA ILE A 674 -8.13 -36.38 -15.35
C ILE A 674 -8.97 -36.42 -16.63
N ALA A 675 -9.57 -37.57 -16.91
CA ALA A 675 -10.41 -37.74 -18.09
C ALA A 675 -11.73 -36.95 -17.96
N PRO A 676 -12.30 -36.48 -19.08
CA PRO A 676 -13.65 -35.92 -19.08
C PRO A 676 -14.63 -36.93 -18.51
N HIS A 677 -15.45 -36.50 -17.55
CA HIS A 677 -16.57 -37.28 -17.05
C HIS A 677 -17.86 -36.47 -17.09
N TRP A 678 -18.99 -37.17 -17.18
CA TRP A 678 -20.30 -36.55 -17.30
C TRP A 678 -20.79 -36.02 -15.94
N ARG A 679 -21.23 -34.75 -15.87
CA ARG A 679 -21.74 -34.11 -14.65
C ARG A 679 -23.08 -33.42 -14.88
N CYS A 680 -23.99 -33.59 -13.92
CA CYS A 680 -25.28 -32.90 -13.86
C CYS A 680 -25.25 -31.78 -12.81
N TYR A 681 -25.55 -30.54 -13.20
CA TYR A 681 -25.52 -29.36 -12.33
C TYR A 681 -26.88 -29.00 -11.72
N SER A 682 -27.99 -29.35 -12.38
CA SER A 682 -29.33 -29.12 -11.85
C SER A 682 -30.31 -30.15 -12.36
N LYS A 683 -31.33 -30.49 -11.55
CA LYS A 683 -32.43 -31.37 -11.94
C LYS A 683 -33.77 -30.65 -11.92
N GLY A 684 -34.65 -31.01 -12.83
CA GLY A 684 -36.06 -30.63 -12.83
C GLY A 684 -36.83 -31.31 -11.71
N THR A 685 -38.06 -30.86 -11.48
CA THR A 685 -38.99 -31.45 -10.51
C THR A 685 -39.39 -32.90 -10.85
N ASP A 686 -39.10 -33.34 -12.08
CA ASP A 686 -39.28 -34.71 -12.58
C ASP A 686 -38.04 -35.60 -12.38
N GLY A 687 -36.97 -35.08 -11.75
CA GLY A 687 -35.74 -35.80 -11.49
C GLY A 687 -34.80 -35.94 -12.69
N LYS A 688 -35.10 -35.32 -13.84
CA LYS A 688 -34.22 -35.28 -15.01
C LYS A 688 -33.18 -34.18 -14.89
N CYS A 689 -32.01 -34.40 -15.48
CA CYS A 689 -30.98 -33.37 -15.51
C CYS A 689 -31.41 -32.22 -16.45
N ASN A 690 -31.46 -31.00 -15.92
CA ASN A 690 -31.79 -29.79 -16.66
C ASN A 690 -30.54 -29.09 -17.23
N SER A 691 -29.37 -29.29 -16.60
CA SER A 691 -28.10 -28.76 -17.07
C SER A 691 -26.98 -29.78 -16.83
N GLU A 692 -26.32 -30.18 -17.91
CA GLU A 692 -25.24 -31.17 -17.92
C GLU A 692 -24.03 -30.65 -18.71
N ALA A 693 -22.83 -31.04 -18.30
CA ALA A 693 -21.61 -30.83 -19.09
C ALA A 693 -20.58 -31.92 -18.80
N TRP A 694 -19.61 -32.05 -19.70
CA TRP A 694 -18.39 -32.82 -19.45
C TRP A 694 -17.43 -31.97 -18.63
N VAL A 695 -16.89 -32.54 -17.56
CA VAL A 695 -15.96 -31.85 -16.68
C VAL A 695 -14.71 -32.69 -16.50
N PRO A 696 -13.51 -32.14 -16.75
CA PRO A 696 -13.28 -31.03 -17.68
C PRO A 696 -13.79 -31.36 -19.10
N GLU A 697 -14.04 -30.34 -19.94
CA GLU A 697 -14.52 -30.54 -21.32
C GLU A 697 -13.51 -31.31 -22.20
N GLU A 698 -12.22 -31.13 -21.91
CA GLU A 698 -11.09 -31.87 -22.50
C GLU A 698 -10.27 -32.51 -21.37
N PRO A 699 -9.57 -33.64 -21.62
CA PRO A 699 -8.71 -34.26 -20.60
C PRO A 699 -7.73 -33.26 -20.00
N LEU A 700 -7.75 -33.11 -18.67
CA LEU A 700 -6.81 -32.27 -17.96
C LEU A 700 -5.55 -33.08 -17.69
N VAL A 701 -4.49 -32.80 -18.46
CA VAL A 701 -3.17 -33.41 -18.31
C VAL A 701 -2.31 -32.53 -17.40
N MET A 702 -1.78 -33.12 -16.34
CA MET A 702 -0.89 -32.48 -15.38
C MET A 702 0.46 -33.19 -15.41
N ASP A 703 1.50 -32.51 -15.93
CA ASP A 703 2.87 -33.03 -15.96
C ASP A 703 3.49 -33.20 -14.55
N MET A 704 2.87 -32.55 -13.56
CA MET A 704 3.20 -32.65 -12.14
C MET A 704 1.95 -32.29 -11.34
N SER A 705 1.61 -33.10 -10.34
CA SER A 705 0.45 -32.86 -9.47
C SER A 705 0.87 -32.78 -8.01
N ILE A 706 0.23 -31.92 -7.23
CA ILE A 706 0.37 -31.94 -5.77
C ILE A 706 -0.20 -33.28 -5.29
N SER A 707 0.68 -34.13 -4.80
CA SER A 707 0.37 -35.47 -4.30
C SER A 707 0.30 -35.54 -2.79
N GLY A 708 0.44 -34.42 -2.09
CA GLY A 708 0.25 -34.31 -0.64
C GLY A 708 1.11 -33.22 -0.02
N GLY A 709 1.49 -33.39 1.24
CA GLY A 709 2.25 -32.37 1.96
C GLY A 709 2.28 -32.55 3.48
N ILE A 710 2.70 -31.52 4.19
CA ILE A 710 2.64 -31.42 5.64
C ILE A 710 2.33 -29.98 6.00
N GLU A 711 1.42 -29.76 6.94
CA GLU A 711 1.24 -28.43 7.50
C GLU A 711 1.02 -28.56 9.02
N ILE A 712 2.03 -28.17 9.79
CA ILE A 712 1.97 -28.09 11.26
C ILE A 712 1.88 -26.61 11.62
N PRO A 713 0.65 -26.05 11.68
CA PRO A 713 0.42 -24.68 12.11
C PRO A 713 0.71 -24.50 13.61
N GLU A 714 1.03 -23.27 14.00
CA GLU A 714 1.33 -22.89 15.39
C GLU A 714 0.20 -23.24 16.36
N GLU A 715 -1.06 -23.03 15.94
CA GLU A 715 -2.28 -23.25 16.73
C GLU A 715 -2.48 -24.71 17.18
N PHE A 716 -1.83 -25.67 16.50
CA PHE A 716 -2.01 -27.11 16.74
C PHE A 716 -0.79 -27.78 17.37
N GLY A 717 0.19 -26.98 17.84
CA GLY A 717 1.37 -27.43 18.56
C GLY A 717 2.61 -27.40 17.68
N ALA A 718 3.29 -26.25 17.66
CA ALA A 718 4.62 -26.14 17.07
C ALA A 718 5.57 -27.21 17.63
N TRP A 719 6.44 -27.75 16.78
CA TRP A 719 7.39 -28.78 17.19
C TRP A 719 8.48 -28.15 18.05
N ARG A 720 8.45 -28.47 19.34
CA ARG A 720 9.45 -28.00 20.29
C ARG A 720 10.64 -28.94 20.34
N VAL A 721 11.83 -28.38 20.16
CA VAL A 721 13.10 -29.09 20.27
C VAL A 721 14.01 -28.41 21.28
N GLU A 722 14.55 -29.22 22.20
CA GLU A 722 15.49 -28.80 23.24
C GLU A 722 16.94 -28.99 22.79
N GLU A 723 17.84 -28.17 23.31
CA GLU A 723 19.28 -28.23 23.03
C GLU A 723 19.90 -29.60 23.34
N SER A 724 19.50 -30.22 24.45
CA SER A 724 19.97 -31.54 24.87
C SER A 724 19.68 -32.64 23.84
N LYS A 725 18.58 -32.50 23.10
CA LYS A 725 18.18 -33.41 22.02
C LYS A 725 18.95 -33.12 20.74
N LEU A 726 19.14 -31.85 20.39
CA LEU A 726 19.91 -31.45 19.20
C LEU A 726 21.39 -31.84 19.31
N LYS A 727 22.03 -31.67 20.48
CA LYS A 727 23.45 -32.01 20.70
C LYS A 727 23.76 -33.49 20.46
N ASN A 728 22.77 -34.37 20.66
CA ASN A 728 22.93 -35.82 20.52
C ASN A 728 22.25 -36.40 19.27
N ALA A 729 21.50 -35.59 18.53
CA ALA A 729 20.74 -36.05 17.38
C ALA A 729 21.66 -36.44 16.23
N LYS A 730 21.47 -37.64 15.70
CA LYS A 730 22.17 -38.11 14.49
C LYS A 730 21.28 -37.99 13.26
N MET A 731 19.97 -38.10 13.45
CA MET A 731 18.99 -38.06 12.37
C MET A 731 17.66 -37.47 12.84
N LEU A 732 17.03 -36.70 11.96
CA LEU A 732 15.64 -36.25 12.06
C LEU A 732 14.80 -36.99 11.02
N GLU A 733 13.75 -37.69 11.45
CA GLU A 733 12.74 -38.26 10.55
C GLU A 733 11.52 -37.32 10.50
N MET A 734 11.15 -36.91 9.29
CA MET A 734 9.93 -36.17 8.99
C MET A 734 8.96 -37.04 8.20
N THR A 735 7.67 -36.93 8.49
CA THR A 735 6.62 -37.67 7.77
C THR A 735 5.68 -36.71 7.06
N LEU A 736 5.39 -36.99 5.79
CA LEU A 736 4.53 -36.20 4.91
C LEU A 736 3.26 -37.00 4.61
N ILE A 737 2.14 -36.33 4.38
CA ILE A 737 0.93 -36.93 3.83
C ILE A 737 1.13 -37.15 2.34
N GLN A 738 0.73 -38.31 1.84
CA GLN A 738 0.55 -38.56 0.42
C GLN A 738 -0.93 -38.87 0.17
N LEU A 739 -1.58 -38.03 -0.61
CA LEU A 739 -2.96 -38.17 -1.06
C LEU A 739 -3.05 -39.17 -2.22
N PRO A 740 -4.24 -39.78 -2.44
CA PRO A 740 -4.49 -40.61 -3.61
C PRO A 740 -4.42 -39.76 -4.89
N ILE A 741 -4.00 -40.37 -6.00
CA ILE A 741 -3.98 -39.73 -7.31
C ILE A 741 -5.42 -39.28 -7.67
N PRO A 742 -5.61 -38.01 -8.11
CA PRO A 742 -6.94 -37.52 -8.48
C PRO A 742 -7.42 -38.20 -9.76
N ASN A 743 -8.63 -38.74 -9.72
CA ASN A 743 -9.32 -39.32 -10.88
C ASN A 743 -10.41 -38.38 -11.41
N LEU A 744 -10.92 -37.49 -10.56
CA LEU A 744 -11.93 -36.48 -10.86
C LEU A 744 -11.40 -35.08 -10.53
N ILE A 745 -12.03 -34.03 -11.06
CA ILE A 745 -11.59 -32.65 -10.80
C ILE A 745 -11.84 -32.26 -9.33
N GLU A 746 -12.86 -32.84 -8.72
CA GLU A 746 -13.24 -32.66 -7.31
C GLU A 746 -12.21 -33.29 -6.36
N ASP A 747 -11.49 -34.33 -6.80
CA ASP A 747 -10.42 -34.93 -6.00
C ASP A 747 -9.26 -33.94 -5.77
N LEU A 748 -9.14 -32.89 -6.60
CA LEU A 748 -8.16 -31.82 -6.38
C LEU A 748 -8.51 -30.98 -5.15
N GLU A 749 -9.76 -30.94 -4.72
CA GLU A 749 -10.15 -30.27 -3.47
C GLU A 749 -9.57 -30.99 -2.24
N GLU A 750 -9.18 -32.27 -2.34
CA GLU A 750 -8.55 -33.02 -1.23
C GLU A 750 -7.19 -32.42 -0.83
N SER A 751 -6.49 -31.70 -1.72
CA SER A 751 -5.25 -30.99 -1.36
C SER A 751 -5.50 -29.87 -0.34
N SER A 752 -6.72 -29.33 -0.27
CA SER A 752 -7.11 -28.36 0.77
C SER A 752 -7.27 -28.98 2.16
N GLN A 753 -7.26 -30.33 2.27
CA GLN A 753 -7.42 -31.04 3.54
C GLN A 753 -6.10 -31.35 4.25
N ILE A 754 -4.94 -30.97 3.69
CA ILE A 754 -3.61 -31.30 4.24
C ILE A 754 -3.48 -30.82 5.71
N VAL A 755 -3.96 -29.62 6.03
CA VAL A 755 -3.99 -29.10 7.41
C VAL A 755 -4.82 -30.00 8.33
N ASN A 756 -6.06 -30.28 7.94
CA ASN A 756 -7.00 -31.09 8.73
C ASN A 756 -6.47 -32.50 8.97
N LEU A 757 -5.87 -33.11 7.94
CA LEU A 757 -5.26 -34.43 8.04
C LEU A 757 -3.99 -34.42 8.90
N THR A 758 -3.15 -33.38 8.78
CA THR A 758 -1.94 -33.25 9.60
C THR A 758 -2.31 -33.12 11.07
N SER A 759 -3.29 -32.26 11.40
CA SER A 759 -3.80 -32.09 12.76
C SER A 759 -4.44 -33.37 13.31
N LYS A 760 -5.26 -34.06 12.51
CA LYS A 760 -5.91 -35.32 12.91
C LYS A 760 -4.91 -36.44 13.21
N TYR A 761 -3.78 -36.47 12.52
CA TYR A 761 -2.77 -37.51 12.64
C TYR A 761 -1.43 -37.02 13.21
N ILE A 762 -1.46 -35.95 14.02
CA ILE A 762 -0.26 -35.25 14.49
C ILE A 762 0.77 -36.17 15.13
N ASP A 763 0.37 -37.15 15.95
CA ASP A 763 1.28 -38.13 16.61
C ASP A 763 2.13 -38.96 15.63
N ARG A 764 1.66 -39.12 14.39
CA ARG A 764 2.36 -39.82 13.30
C ARG A 764 3.20 -38.88 12.45
N MET A 765 2.90 -37.58 12.49
CA MET A 765 3.46 -36.51 11.67
C MET A 765 4.54 -35.71 12.41
N THR A 766 4.54 -35.71 13.75
CA THR A 766 5.54 -35.00 14.57
C THR A 766 6.96 -35.47 14.21
N PRO A 767 7.89 -34.54 13.91
CA PRO A 767 9.27 -34.90 13.62
C PRO A 767 9.95 -35.63 14.79
N ARG A 768 10.78 -36.64 14.47
CA ARG A 768 11.44 -37.50 15.45
C ARG A 768 12.95 -37.43 15.33
N LEU A 769 13.62 -37.07 16.42
CA LEU A 769 15.09 -37.10 16.53
C LEU A 769 15.54 -38.49 17.04
N SER A 770 16.58 -39.04 16.43
CA SER A 770 17.20 -40.32 16.81
C SER A 770 18.72 -40.22 16.95
#